data_AF-A0A8H8R399-F1
#
_entry.id   AF-A0A8H8R399-F1
#
_cell.length_a   1.000
_cell.length_b   1.000
_cell.length_c   1.000
_cell.angle_alpha   90.00
_cell.angle_beta   90.00
_cell.angle_gamma   90.00
#
_symmetry.space_group_name_H-M   'P 1'
#
loop_
_entity.id
_entity.type
_entity.pdbx_description
1 polymer ?
#
loop_
_entity_poly.entity_id
_entity_poly.type
_entity_poly.pdbx_seq_one_letter_code
_entity_poly.pdbx_strand_id
1 'polypeptide(L)'
;MSDMSDADLSFHDSMRPGWGPDGTLVYAAPPSTKPFGRSSRRARERNGILAVQKGAIVSENRDIRFAKFSNEASADFLKKQKAITIIEPDEEGLPYARLSEDFTLASFYDDREVRDPASKHEKLVWMLASVLWDPLDADPKRFPGVKNVEQRLRKDNLSDFWHKLVDNASAQHVALAKSNEEKAIACLSGHKVADACGHLTNGKNFHLATLVALIGGQDSLRKDIREQLSEWQKSRILSEISEPIRALYELLAGNVCICDGTKGVAAEDRIESFVISKRFGLDWRQAFGLRLWYGISVDDDFSIAIETFAGELAQDKETARPLAWYVEEKIPAIWEDKNRNGREDLLWGLLKLHTFNDVPLEEALCPENSQLSPLDFRLMWQLSQALSSMGAVSFQDESKADEITLSFAAQLTNEGSWLDAIFVLLHLLDIESKEKAIKDQLGRFAGLVGSEDSQSFVTLTQTYKIQPEWVWEAKALYMRSVEKNPRAEVECLVQAESFNEAHRTFTKNVAPKAVIELDHDTLRKLLQGFKGKENMISEWHLGGQIYLDFLELADCEKKSRKVDGQVLERLLAGLPAVVEESRRPVFMERVAVETISATVAQVVVARSKEKEKSHINLSKILQLPLTEDNYLKHTVGLSLEFYRNAMVAR
;
A
#
# COMPACT_ATOMS: atom_id res chain seq x y z
N MET A 1 -39.90 -26.19 7.54
CA MET A 1 -38.91 -25.21 8.04
C MET A 1 -38.94 -25.12 9.58
N SER A 2 -39.37 -26.16 10.32
CA SER A 2 -39.57 -26.07 11.78
C SER A 2 -38.43 -26.63 12.64
N ASP A 3 -37.40 -27.24 12.03
CA ASP A 3 -36.31 -27.91 12.75
C ASP A 3 -34.93 -27.33 12.43
N MET A 4 -34.85 -26.06 12.00
CA MET A 4 -33.56 -25.38 11.87
C MET A 4 -33.18 -24.76 13.21
N SER A 5 -31.94 -24.97 13.65
CA SER A 5 -31.43 -24.30 14.85
C SER A 5 -31.38 -22.78 14.62
N ASP A 6 -31.40 -21.99 15.70
CA ASP A 6 -31.27 -20.52 15.59
C ASP A 6 -29.98 -20.11 14.86
N ALA A 7 -28.91 -20.91 14.97
CA ALA A 7 -27.67 -20.70 14.25
C ALA A 7 -27.84 -20.95 12.74
N ASP A 8 -28.55 -22.01 12.34
CA ASP A 8 -28.81 -22.32 10.93
C ASP A 8 -29.74 -21.30 10.28
N LEU A 9 -30.77 -20.85 11.02
CA LEU A 9 -31.61 -19.74 10.58
C LEU A 9 -30.76 -18.47 10.38
N SER A 10 -29.90 -18.12 11.33
CA SER A 10 -29.02 -16.95 11.21
C SER A 10 -28.01 -17.04 10.05
N PHE A 11 -27.54 -18.24 9.72
CA PHE A 11 -26.64 -18.48 8.59
C PHE A 11 -27.38 -18.42 7.25
N HIS A 12 -28.55 -19.05 7.13
CA HIS A 12 -29.42 -18.92 5.96
C HIS A 12 -29.88 -17.48 5.74
N ASP A 13 -30.05 -16.76 6.83
CA ASP A 13 -30.34 -15.34 6.86
C ASP A 13 -29.10 -14.47 6.66
N SER A 14 -27.89 -15.00 6.57
CA SER A 14 -26.71 -14.17 6.28
C SER A 14 -26.65 -13.82 4.79
N MET A 15 -26.53 -12.52 4.48
CA MET A 15 -26.16 -12.10 3.12
C MET A 15 -24.65 -11.96 3.03
N ARG A 16 -24.08 -12.37 1.90
CA ARG A 16 -22.65 -12.20 1.65
C ARG A 16 -22.32 -10.70 1.67
N PRO A 17 -21.34 -10.27 2.49
CA PRO A 17 -20.89 -8.90 2.44
C PRO A 17 -20.23 -8.61 1.10
N GLY A 18 -20.40 -7.38 0.61
CA GLY A 18 -19.76 -6.87 -0.59
C GLY A 18 -18.74 -5.78 -0.25
N TRP A 19 -17.82 -5.51 -1.17
CA TRP A 19 -16.88 -4.40 -1.07
C TRP A 19 -17.17 -3.35 -2.14
N GLY A 20 -17.19 -2.10 -1.73
CA GLY A 20 -17.21 -0.94 -2.62
C GLY A 20 -15.82 -0.65 -3.21
N PRO A 21 -15.75 0.18 -4.26
CA PRO A 21 -14.50 0.52 -4.94
C PRO A 21 -13.48 1.25 -4.05
N ASP A 22 -13.97 1.94 -3.01
CA ASP A 22 -13.19 2.73 -2.06
C ASP A 22 -12.86 1.98 -0.77
N GLY A 23 -12.96 0.64 -0.77
CA GLY A 23 -12.74 -0.20 0.40
C GLY A 23 -13.89 -0.17 1.42
N THR A 24 -15.06 0.37 1.06
CA THR A 24 -16.23 0.33 1.94
C THR A 24 -16.84 -1.07 2.00
N LEU A 25 -16.92 -1.65 3.20
CA LEU A 25 -17.65 -2.88 3.47
C LEU A 25 -19.15 -2.62 3.48
N VAL A 26 -19.88 -3.32 2.62
CA VAL A 26 -21.34 -3.32 2.55
C VAL A 26 -21.85 -4.62 3.15
N TYR A 27 -22.60 -4.54 4.24
CA TYR A 27 -23.14 -5.72 4.91
C TYR A 27 -24.58 -5.49 5.38
N ALA A 28 -25.37 -6.56 5.38
CA ALA A 28 -26.72 -6.53 5.93
C ALA A 28 -26.67 -6.88 7.42
N ALA A 29 -27.39 -6.11 8.23
CA ALA A 29 -27.55 -6.38 9.65
C ALA A 29 -29.04 -6.34 10.02
N PRO A 30 -29.47 -7.12 11.02
CA PRO A 30 -30.83 -7.02 11.55
C PRO A 30 -31.09 -5.60 12.08
N PRO A 31 -32.34 -5.13 12.01
CA PRO A 31 -32.72 -3.81 12.49
C PRO A 31 -32.38 -3.73 13.98
N SER A 32 -31.40 -2.87 14.31
CA SER A 32 -30.97 -2.68 15.69
C SER A 32 -32.05 -1.92 16.46
N THR A 33 -32.46 -2.43 17.62
CA THR A 33 -33.39 -1.74 18.54
C THR A 33 -32.80 -0.47 19.15
N LYS A 34 -31.47 -0.26 19.04
CA LYS A 34 -30.82 1.01 19.35
C LYS A 34 -30.60 1.78 18.04
N PRO A 35 -31.40 2.82 17.73
CA PRO A 35 -31.00 3.78 16.72
C PRO A 35 -29.72 4.45 17.21
N PHE A 36 -28.61 4.24 16.50
CA PHE A 36 -27.38 4.98 16.72
C PHE A 36 -27.71 6.48 16.75
N GLY A 37 -27.43 7.12 17.88
CA GLY A 37 -28.14 8.30 18.35
C GLY A 37 -28.15 9.44 17.33
N ARG A 38 -29.33 10.07 17.15
CA ARG A 38 -29.50 11.36 16.49
C ARG A 38 -28.85 12.50 17.30
N SER A 39 -27.60 12.40 17.71
CA SER A 39 -26.92 13.48 18.44
C SER A 39 -25.41 13.29 18.48
N SER A 40 -24.73 13.55 17.36
CA SER A 40 -23.37 14.08 17.36
C SER A 40 -22.95 14.31 15.91
N ARG A 41 -22.65 15.57 15.56
CA ARG A 41 -22.09 15.95 14.26
C ARG A 41 -20.70 15.33 14.00
N ARG A 42 -20.14 14.50 14.90
CA ARG A 42 -18.78 13.93 14.81
C ARG A 42 -18.61 12.46 15.25
N ALA A 43 -19.66 11.72 15.61
CA ALA A 43 -19.49 10.34 16.06
C ALA A 43 -19.53 9.35 14.88
N ARG A 44 -18.34 8.91 14.43
CA ARG A 44 -18.14 7.56 13.88
C ARG A 44 -18.28 6.61 15.08
N GLU A 45 -19.28 5.73 15.10
CA GLU A 45 -19.33 4.71 16.15
C GLU A 45 -18.27 3.66 15.81
N ARG A 46 -17.25 3.59 16.66
CA ARG A 46 -16.07 2.74 16.49
C ARG A 46 -16.33 1.42 17.20
N ASN A 47 -16.66 0.38 16.44
CA ASN A 47 -16.72 -0.99 16.96
C ASN A 47 -15.35 -1.64 16.72
N GLY A 48 -14.39 -1.35 17.59
CA GLY A 48 -13.01 -1.82 17.45
C GLY A 48 -12.32 -1.23 16.21
N ILE A 49 -11.91 -2.09 15.28
CA ILE A 49 -11.20 -1.69 14.05
C ILE A 49 -12.18 -1.07 13.02
N LEU A 50 -13.48 -1.37 13.06
CA LEU A 50 -14.45 -0.88 12.07
C LEU A 50 -15.11 0.44 12.48
N ALA A 51 -15.08 1.42 11.58
CA ALA A 51 -15.85 2.64 11.64
C ALA A 51 -17.10 2.52 10.77
N VAL A 52 -18.27 2.45 11.41
CA VAL A 52 -19.56 2.41 10.70
C VAL A 52 -19.90 3.80 10.17
N GLN A 53 -20.15 3.90 8.86
CA GLN A 53 -20.53 5.14 8.20
C GLN A 53 -22.02 5.44 8.39
N LYS A 54 -22.35 6.74 8.38
CA LYS A 54 -23.75 7.20 8.43
C LYS A 54 -24.38 7.06 7.05
N GLY A 55 -25.58 6.48 6.99
CA GLY A 55 -26.31 6.26 5.73
C GLY A 55 -26.77 4.83 5.52
N ALA A 56 -27.16 4.13 6.60
CA ALA A 56 -27.72 2.80 6.46
C ALA A 56 -29.02 2.87 5.64
N ILE A 57 -29.16 1.99 4.65
CA ILE A 57 -30.40 1.85 3.89
C ILE A 57 -31.33 0.99 4.75
N VAL A 58 -32.30 1.65 5.38
CA VAL A 58 -33.28 1.00 6.26
C VAL A 58 -34.34 0.32 5.41
N SER A 59 -34.53 -0.98 5.61
CA SER A 59 -35.62 -1.76 5.00
C SER A 59 -36.41 -2.46 6.11
N GLU A 60 -37.66 -2.86 5.81
CA GLU A 60 -38.61 -3.42 6.79
C GLU A 60 -38.06 -4.64 7.55
N ASN A 61 -37.21 -5.43 6.90
CA ASN A 61 -36.64 -6.65 7.49
C ASN A 61 -35.17 -6.49 7.92
N ARG A 62 -34.36 -5.66 7.23
CA ARG A 62 -32.90 -5.53 7.46
C ARG A 62 -32.35 -4.18 7.03
N ASP A 63 -31.33 -3.72 7.75
CA ASP A 63 -30.59 -2.51 7.38
C ASP A 63 -29.32 -2.88 6.60
N ILE A 64 -29.11 -2.27 5.44
CA ILE A 64 -27.81 -2.34 4.75
C ILE A 64 -26.91 -1.28 5.37
N ARG A 65 -25.75 -1.68 5.89
CA ARG A 65 -24.78 -0.82 6.56
C ARG A 65 -23.49 -0.73 5.75
N PHE A 66 -22.84 0.42 5.91
CA PHE A 66 -21.55 0.73 5.30
C PHE A 66 -20.53 0.90 6.41
N ALA A 67 -19.38 0.23 6.31
CA ALA A 67 -18.29 0.37 7.26
C ALA A 67 -16.95 0.48 6.54
N LYS A 68 -16.00 1.18 7.14
CA LYS A 68 -14.60 1.21 6.71
C LYS A 68 -13.71 0.80 7.86
N PHE A 69 -12.53 0.27 7.55
CA PHE A 69 -11.52 0.08 8.58
C PHE A 69 -10.99 1.44 9.06
N SER A 70 -10.82 1.56 10.37
CA SER A 70 -10.29 2.75 11.04
C SER A 70 -8.78 2.72 10.93
N ASN A 71 -8.24 3.40 9.93
CA ASN A 71 -6.81 3.50 9.70
C ASN A 71 -6.32 4.90 10.12
N GLU A 72 -5.03 4.99 10.50
CA GLU A 72 -4.36 6.28 10.62
C GLU A 72 -4.28 6.95 9.23
N ALA A 73 -4.27 8.29 9.19
CA ALA A 73 -4.04 9.02 7.96
C ALA A 73 -2.58 8.87 7.54
N SER A 74 -2.32 7.96 6.60
CA SER A 74 -0.98 7.50 6.23
C SER A 74 -0.38 8.28 5.07
N ALA A 75 -1.23 8.88 4.24
CA ALA A 75 -0.85 9.62 3.05
C ALA A 75 0.11 10.79 3.32
N ASP A 76 -0.11 11.53 4.42
CA ASP A 76 0.69 12.71 4.74
C ASP A 76 2.16 12.37 5.07
N PHE A 77 2.41 11.19 5.63
CA PHE A 77 3.75 10.71 5.99
C PHE A 77 4.56 10.22 4.78
N LEU A 78 3.91 9.97 3.63
CA LEU A 78 4.59 9.54 2.40
C LEU A 78 5.26 10.68 1.63
N LYS A 79 4.94 11.95 1.95
CA LYS A 79 5.43 13.11 1.18
C LYS A 79 6.96 13.15 1.08
N LYS A 80 7.65 12.81 2.17
CA LYS A 80 9.11 12.78 2.22
C LYS A 80 9.70 11.66 1.40
N GLN A 81 9.18 10.46 1.58
CA GLN A 81 9.60 9.30 0.80
C GLN A 81 9.41 9.54 -0.69
N LYS A 82 8.28 10.11 -1.10
CA LYS A 82 8.03 10.50 -2.50
C LYS A 82 9.05 11.49 -3.06
N ALA A 83 9.58 12.39 -2.24
CA ALA A 83 10.60 13.35 -2.66
C ALA A 83 11.96 12.70 -2.88
N ILE A 84 12.23 11.57 -2.22
CA ILE A 84 13.48 10.79 -2.31
C ILE A 84 13.38 9.70 -3.39
N THR A 85 12.17 9.29 -3.74
CA THR A 85 11.91 8.18 -4.67
C THR A 85 12.15 8.62 -6.11
N ILE A 86 12.89 7.81 -6.85
CA ILE A 86 13.14 7.95 -8.28
C ILE A 86 12.26 6.92 -9.00
N ILE A 87 11.55 7.36 -10.03
CA ILE A 87 10.67 6.51 -10.84
C ILE A 87 11.22 6.46 -12.26
N GLU A 88 11.68 5.28 -12.66
CA GLU A 88 12.28 5.02 -13.97
C GLU A 88 11.47 3.92 -14.68
N PRO A 89 11.28 4.00 -16.01
CA PRO A 89 10.70 2.90 -16.76
C PRO A 89 11.69 1.74 -16.82
N ASP A 90 11.20 0.53 -16.55
CA ASP A 90 11.92 -0.72 -16.67
C ASP A 90 12.14 -1.11 -18.15
N GLU A 91 12.85 -2.21 -18.41
CA GLU A 91 13.16 -2.70 -19.77
C GLU A 91 11.89 -2.95 -20.62
N GLU A 92 10.78 -3.31 -19.98
CA GLU A 92 9.46 -3.51 -20.61
C GLU A 92 8.62 -2.23 -20.69
N GLY A 93 9.17 -1.07 -20.29
CA GLY A 93 8.50 0.23 -20.31
C GLY A 93 7.54 0.46 -19.13
N LEU A 94 7.57 -0.40 -18.11
CA LEU A 94 6.75 -0.29 -16.90
C LEU A 94 7.42 0.58 -15.84
N PRO A 95 6.69 1.50 -15.19
CA PRO A 95 7.29 2.36 -14.17
C PRO A 95 7.70 1.55 -12.93
N TYR A 96 8.96 1.65 -12.55
CA TYR A 96 9.55 1.06 -11.36
C TYR A 96 10.00 2.17 -10.40
N ALA A 97 9.58 2.08 -9.13
CA ALA A 97 9.96 3.05 -8.11
C ALA A 97 11.08 2.49 -7.23
N ARG A 98 12.18 3.25 -7.09
CA ARG A 98 13.29 2.96 -6.19
C ARG A 98 13.66 4.16 -5.35
N LEU A 99 14.11 3.93 -4.12
CA LEU A 99 14.72 4.99 -3.33
C LEU A 99 16.07 5.38 -3.94
N SER A 100 16.44 6.65 -3.84
CA SER A 100 17.78 7.14 -4.23
C SER A 100 18.88 6.42 -3.43
N GLU A 101 20.13 6.46 -3.88
CA GLU A 101 21.25 5.83 -3.15
C GLU A 101 21.79 6.73 -2.02
N ASP A 102 21.52 8.05 -2.07
CA ASP A 102 22.13 9.05 -1.18
C ASP A 102 21.24 9.49 0.00
N PHE A 103 20.23 8.70 0.40
CA PHE A 103 19.36 9.09 1.51
C PHE A 103 19.87 8.63 2.87
N THR A 104 19.38 9.28 3.91
CA THR A 104 19.54 8.86 5.32
C THR A 104 18.19 8.53 5.93
N LEU A 105 18.13 7.55 6.82
CA LEU A 105 16.91 7.15 7.52
C LEU A 105 16.36 8.28 8.39
N ALA A 106 17.26 9.13 8.92
CA ALA A 106 16.87 10.35 9.62
C ALA A 106 15.98 11.30 8.79
N SER A 107 16.12 11.28 7.46
CA SER A 107 15.34 12.16 6.57
C SER A 107 13.85 11.82 6.51
N PHE A 108 13.47 10.56 6.80
CA PHE A 108 12.09 10.08 6.75
C PHE A 108 11.23 10.63 7.89
N TYR A 109 11.82 10.90 9.05
CA TYR A 109 11.10 11.38 10.22
C TYR A 109 10.92 12.90 10.22
N ASP A 110 9.75 13.40 10.66
CA ASP A 110 9.40 14.82 10.73
C ASP A 110 9.40 15.30 12.20
N ASP A 111 10.22 16.31 12.55
CA ASP A 111 10.37 16.78 13.94
C ASP A 111 9.21 17.64 14.46
N ARG A 112 8.00 17.44 13.90
CA ARG A 112 6.80 18.10 14.41
C ARG A 112 6.58 17.64 15.85
N GLU A 113 6.21 18.56 16.75
CA GLU A 113 5.88 18.21 18.13
C GLU A 113 4.73 17.21 18.17
N VAL A 114 5.06 15.93 18.34
CA VAL A 114 4.04 14.88 18.37
C VAL A 114 3.51 14.70 19.78
N ARG A 115 2.21 14.93 19.95
CA ARG A 115 1.49 14.68 21.20
C ARG A 115 1.08 13.22 21.38
N ASP A 116 0.99 12.46 20.30
CA ASP A 116 0.51 11.07 20.31
C ASP A 116 1.63 10.08 20.72
N PRO A 117 1.41 9.15 21.67
CA PRO A 117 2.39 8.14 22.03
C PRO A 117 2.85 7.26 20.86
N ALA A 118 1.97 6.94 19.89
CA ALA A 118 2.34 6.12 18.73
C ALA A 118 3.41 6.80 17.88
N SER A 119 3.24 8.08 17.53
CA SER A 119 4.27 8.77 16.73
C SER A 119 5.52 9.15 17.53
N LYS A 120 5.46 9.21 18.87
CA LYS A 120 6.67 9.25 19.71
C LYS A 120 7.47 7.94 19.59
N HIS A 121 6.81 6.79 19.62
CA HIS A 121 7.46 5.51 19.41
C HIS A 121 8.04 5.42 17.99
N GLU A 122 7.28 5.83 16.97
CA GLU A 122 7.77 5.90 15.58
C GLU A 122 9.03 6.77 15.44
N LYS A 123 9.10 7.93 16.13
CA LYS A 123 10.31 8.75 16.17
C LYS A 123 11.52 7.95 16.66
N LEU A 124 11.35 7.20 17.75
CA LEU A 124 12.41 6.40 18.34
C LEU A 124 12.86 5.29 17.39
N VAL A 125 11.93 4.68 16.65
CA VAL A 125 12.22 3.64 15.64
C VAL A 125 13.08 4.21 14.52
N TRP A 126 12.72 5.35 13.93
CA TRP A 126 13.51 5.99 12.88
C TRP A 126 14.87 6.47 13.38
N MET A 127 14.94 7.02 14.60
CA MET A 127 16.20 7.43 15.22
C MET A 127 17.13 6.23 15.46
N LEU A 128 16.60 5.12 15.96
CA LEU A 128 17.38 3.90 16.17
C LEU A 128 17.85 3.33 14.83
N ALA A 129 16.97 3.27 13.83
CA ALA A 129 17.33 2.79 12.50
C ALA A 129 18.45 3.64 11.89
N SER A 130 18.37 4.97 12.01
CA SER A 130 19.44 5.90 11.62
C SER A 130 20.76 5.60 12.34
N VAL A 131 20.74 5.42 13.66
CA VAL A 131 21.96 5.09 14.44
C VAL A 131 22.59 3.77 14.00
N LEU A 132 21.78 2.77 13.63
CA LEU A 132 22.26 1.45 13.25
C LEU A 132 22.81 1.41 11.81
N TRP A 133 22.10 1.98 10.83
CA TRP A 133 22.40 1.77 9.41
C TRP A 133 22.85 3.00 8.64
N ASP A 134 22.65 4.24 9.11
CA ASP A 134 23.08 5.41 8.35
C ASP A 134 24.62 5.42 8.20
N PRO A 135 25.14 5.90 7.05
CA PRO A 135 26.56 6.00 6.82
C PRO A 135 27.21 6.98 7.81
N LEU A 136 28.32 6.55 8.43
CA LEU A 136 29.10 7.37 9.36
C LEU A 136 30.40 7.85 8.69
N ASP A 137 30.78 9.10 8.98
CA ASP A 137 32.05 9.70 8.54
C ASP A 137 33.25 9.04 9.26
N ALA A 138 33.66 7.85 8.82
CA ALA A 138 34.77 7.09 9.37
C ALA A 138 36.13 7.38 8.67
N ASP A 139 36.34 8.63 8.22
CA ASP A 139 37.51 9.00 7.44
C ASP A 139 38.83 8.70 8.18
N PRO A 140 39.72 7.84 7.65
CA PRO A 140 40.98 7.47 8.30
C PRO A 140 41.93 8.65 8.54
N LYS A 141 41.73 9.76 7.81
CA LYS A 141 42.49 11.00 7.97
C LYS A 141 42.13 11.77 9.24
N ARG A 142 40.89 11.65 9.73
CA ARG A 142 40.42 12.31 10.97
C ARG A 142 40.86 11.55 12.22
N PHE A 143 41.02 10.23 12.14
CA PHE A 143 41.32 9.36 13.29
C PHE A 143 42.55 8.46 13.06
N PRO A 144 43.77 9.01 13.03
CA PRO A 144 44.97 8.21 12.81
C PRO A 144 45.23 7.28 14.01
N GLY A 145 45.37 5.98 13.76
CA GLY A 145 45.81 4.98 14.74
C GLY A 145 44.71 4.31 15.59
N VAL A 146 43.44 4.69 15.39
CA VAL A 146 42.30 4.03 16.05
C VAL A 146 41.79 2.91 15.14
N LYS A 147 41.75 1.68 15.65
CA LYS A 147 41.12 0.55 14.96
C LYS A 147 39.60 0.61 15.15
N ASN A 148 38.84 0.14 14.16
CA ASN A 148 37.38 0.00 14.22
C ASN A 148 36.64 1.30 14.61
N VAL A 149 37.06 2.42 14.02
CA VAL A 149 36.49 3.76 14.30
C VAL A 149 34.97 3.78 14.10
N GLU A 150 34.49 3.18 13.00
CA GLU A 150 33.07 3.14 12.68
C GLU A 150 32.25 2.40 13.75
N GLN A 151 32.71 1.22 14.18
CA GLN A 151 32.04 0.42 15.21
C GLN A 151 32.00 1.15 16.56
N ARG A 152 33.10 1.82 16.93
CA ARG A 152 33.17 2.62 18.16
C ARG A 152 32.23 3.82 18.09
N LEU A 153 32.22 4.54 16.98
CA LEU A 153 31.32 5.68 16.79
C LEU A 153 29.85 5.26 16.79
N ARG A 154 29.52 4.12 16.15
CA ARG A 154 28.17 3.54 16.17
C ARG A 154 27.75 3.14 17.58
N LYS A 155 28.65 2.51 18.34
CA LYS A 155 28.43 2.15 19.76
C LYS A 155 28.21 3.39 20.63
N ASP A 156 29.00 4.44 20.45
CA ASP A 156 28.85 5.71 21.18
C ASP A 156 27.51 6.38 20.84
N ASN A 157 27.15 6.45 19.55
CA ASN A 157 25.85 6.97 19.11
C ASN A 157 24.67 6.16 19.65
N LEU A 158 24.80 4.83 19.68
CA LEU A 158 23.80 3.93 20.27
C LEU A 158 23.68 4.16 21.78
N SER A 159 24.81 4.30 22.48
CA SER A 159 24.84 4.61 23.91
C SER A 159 24.16 5.94 24.21
N ASP A 160 24.45 7.00 23.44
CA ASP A 160 23.82 8.32 23.58
C ASP A 160 22.31 8.28 23.31
N PHE A 161 21.89 7.54 22.30
CA PHE A 161 20.47 7.32 22.01
C PHE A 161 19.79 6.57 23.16
N TRP A 162 20.41 5.49 23.65
CA TRP A 162 19.84 4.67 24.73
C TRP A 162 19.79 5.39 26.07
N HIS A 163 20.79 6.24 26.36
CA HIS A 163 20.77 7.13 27.53
C HIS A 163 19.54 8.03 27.49
N LYS A 164 19.27 8.71 26.36
CA LYS A 164 18.09 9.58 26.20
C LYS A 164 16.77 8.82 26.32
N LEU A 165 16.73 7.59 25.82
CA LEU A 165 15.55 6.71 25.89
C LEU A 165 15.18 6.35 27.34
N VAL A 166 16.20 6.07 28.17
CA VAL A 166 16.03 5.60 29.55
C VAL A 166 16.02 6.75 30.58
N ASP A 167 16.39 7.96 30.18
CA ASP A 167 16.55 9.11 31.08
C ASP A 167 15.32 9.37 31.99
N ASN A 168 14.11 9.38 31.41
CA ASN A 168 12.88 9.60 32.18
C ASN A 168 12.57 8.44 33.14
N ALA A 169 12.69 7.19 32.66
CA ALA A 169 12.45 6.00 33.49
C ALA A 169 13.45 5.94 34.66
N SER A 170 14.73 6.15 34.40
CA SER A 170 15.76 6.18 35.45
C SER A 170 15.50 7.28 36.48
N ALA A 171 15.11 8.49 36.06
CA ALA A 171 14.76 9.58 36.97
C ALA A 171 13.57 9.25 37.88
N GLN A 172 12.54 8.59 37.34
CA GLN A 172 11.39 8.12 38.12
C GLN A 172 11.81 7.07 39.16
N HIS A 173 12.70 6.14 38.79
CA HIS A 173 13.19 5.11 39.70
C HIS A 173 14.05 5.71 40.82
N VAL A 174 14.89 6.71 40.53
CA VAL A 174 15.66 7.45 41.54
C VAL A 174 14.73 8.13 42.54
N ALA A 175 13.60 8.68 42.10
CA ALA A 175 12.61 9.31 42.97
C ALA A 175 11.87 8.31 43.87
N LEU A 176 11.63 7.09 43.38
CA LEU A 176 10.93 6.03 44.11
C LEU A 176 11.85 5.18 45.01
N ALA A 177 13.15 5.21 44.78
CA ALA A 177 14.14 4.43 45.53
C ALA A 177 14.23 4.84 47.00
N LYS A 178 14.28 3.83 47.88
CA LYS A 178 14.24 4.02 49.34
C LYS A 178 15.62 4.25 49.93
N SER A 179 16.63 3.55 49.41
CA SER A 179 18.01 3.63 49.89
C SER A 179 18.92 4.40 48.92
N ASN A 180 20.07 4.87 49.40
CA ASN A 180 21.04 5.57 48.55
C ASN A 180 21.73 4.62 47.57
N GLU A 181 21.87 3.34 47.94
CA GLU A 181 22.40 2.27 47.09
C GLU A 181 21.41 1.91 45.97
N GLU A 182 20.11 1.85 46.28
CA GLU A 182 19.06 1.68 45.26
C GLU A 182 19.02 2.86 44.29
N LYS A 183 19.20 4.10 44.78
CA LYS A 183 19.34 5.29 43.94
C LYS A 183 20.56 5.19 43.02
N ALA A 184 21.67 4.65 43.52
CA ALA A 184 22.86 4.44 42.70
C ALA A 184 22.61 3.45 41.56
N ILE A 185 21.92 2.33 41.82
CA ILE A 185 21.54 1.37 40.77
C ILE A 185 20.60 2.01 39.74
N ALA A 186 19.62 2.79 40.19
CA ALA A 186 18.72 3.52 39.28
C ALA A 186 19.44 4.58 38.43
N CYS A 187 20.48 5.23 38.95
CA CYS A 187 21.33 6.13 38.16
C CYS A 187 22.18 5.36 37.13
N LEU A 188 22.74 4.21 37.52
CA LEU A 188 23.51 3.35 36.61
C LEU A 188 22.64 2.77 35.49
N SER A 189 21.36 2.45 35.77
CA SER A 189 20.43 2.01 34.74
C SER A 189 20.09 3.08 33.69
N GLY A 190 20.48 4.34 33.91
CA GLY A 190 20.44 5.42 32.93
C GLY A 190 21.82 5.96 32.53
N HIS A 191 22.91 5.21 32.76
CA HIS A 191 24.30 5.62 32.46
C HIS A 191 24.78 6.91 33.16
N LYS A 192 24.16 7.30 34.29
CA LYS A 192 24.55 8.46 35.09
C LYS A 192 25.53 8.07 36.19
N VAL A 193 26.74 7.70 35.79
CA VAL A 193 27.79 7.21 36.72
C VAL A 193 28.15 8.28 37.77
N ALA A 194 28.24 9.55 37.38
CA ALA A 194 28.57 10.65 38.29
C ALA A 194 27.52 10.83 39.41
N ASP A 195 26.24 10.79 39.05
CA ASP A 195 25.14 10.91 40.03
C ASP A 195 25.09 9.68 40.95
N ALA A 196 25.35 8.48 40.40
CA ALA A 196 25.46 7.26 41.19
C ALA A 196 26.55 7.36 42.26
N CYS A 197 27.73 7.87 41.90
CA CYS A 197 28.82 8.14 42.85
C CYS A 197 28.43 9.17 43.90
N GLY A 198 27.68 10.22 43.51
CA GLY A 198 27.13 11.21 44.44
C GLY A 198 26.18 10.59 45.48
N HIS A 199 25.26 9.73 45.04
CA HIS A 199 24.35 9.01 45.94
C HIS A 199 25.08 8.05 46.87
N LEU A 200 26.08 7.31 46.40
CA LEU A 200 26.89 6.42 47.24
C LEU A 200 27.73 7.19 48.26
N THR A 201 28.26 8.35 47.89
CA THR A 201 28.96 9.25 48.82
C THR A 201 28.02 9.76 49.91
N ASN A 202 26.79 10.13 49.55
CA ASN A 202 25.74 10.51 50.52
C ASN A 202 25.33 9.33 51.42
N GLY A 203 25.37 8.11 50.90
CA GLY A 203 25.21 6.86 51.65
C GLY A 203 26.40 6.47 52.52
N LYS A 204 27.50 7.26 52.52
CA LYS A 204 28.78 6.98 53.20
C LYS A 204 29.52 5.73 52.68
N ASN A 205 29.20 5.26 51.48
CA ASN A 205 29.85 4.12 50.83
C ASN A 205 31.01 4.59 49.92
N PHE A 206 32.06 5.18 50.51
CA PHE A 206 33.16 5.82 49.77
C PHE A 206 33.98 4.85 48.90
N HIS A 207 34.25 3.65 49.40
CA HIS A 207 34.97 2.62 48.64
C HIS A 207 34.17 2.20 47.40
N LEU A 208 32.88 1.95 47.58
CA LEU A 208 32.00 1.57 46.49
C LEU A 208 31.84 2.70 45.47
N ALA A 209 31.74 3.95 45.92
CA ALA A 209 31.72 5.11 45.02
C ALA A 209 32.99 5.19 44.14
N THR A 210 34.15 4.85 44.70
CA THR A 210 35.41 4.84 43.94
C THR A 210 35.44 3.69 42.92
N LEU A 211 34.94 2.51 43.28
CA LEU A 211 34.81 1.38 42.35
C LEU A 211 33.80 1.67 41.24
N VAL A 212 32.65 2.25 41.57
CA VAL A 212 31.61 2.63 40.60
C VAL A 212 32.08 3.71 39.63
N ALA A 213 32.96 4.62 40.05
CA ALA A 213 33.58 5.57 39.13
C ALA A 213 34.44 4.90 38.03
N LEU A 214 34.85 3.64 38.23
CA LEU A 214 35.64 2.85 37.28
C LEU A 214 34.80 1.84 36.49
N ILE A 215 33.46 1.87 36.62
CA ILE A 215 32.57 0.95 35.93
C ILE A 215 32.66 1.15 34.40
N GLY A 216 32.63 0.04 33.65
CA GLY A 216 32.85 0.06 32.20
C GLY A 216 34.31 0.34 31.78
N GLY A 217 35.24 0.32 32.75
CA GLY A 217 36.68 0.49 32.52
C GLY A 217 37.40 -0.78 32.06
N GLN A 218 38.65 -0.96 32.51
CA GLN A 218 39.50 -2.07 32.08
C GLN A 218 39.04 -3.44 32.60
N ASP A 219 39.28 -4.48 31.79
CA ASP A 219 38.91 -5.86 32.12
C ASP A 219 39.68 -6.48 33.30
N SER A 220 40.85 -5.93 33.65
CA SER A 220 41.59 -6.30 34.86
C SER A 220 40.75 -6.08 36.12
N LEU A 221 40.12 -4.90 36.25
CA LEU A 221 39.25 -4.58 37.37
C LEU A 221 38.06 -5.56 37.45
N ARG A 222 37.44 -5.88 36.31
CA ARG A 222 36.33 -6.84 36.27
C ARG A 222 36.75 -8.21 36.78
N LYS A 223 37.96 -8.65 36.40
CA LYS A 223 38.52 -9.93 36.87
C LYS A 223 38.72 -9.93 38.38
N ASP A 224 39.32 -8.87 38.93
CA ASP A 224 39.55 -8.74 40.37
C ASP A 224 38.23 -8.74 41.16
N ILE A 225 37.19 -8.06 40.66
CA ILE A 225 35.86 -8.04 41.29
C ILE A 225 35.18 -9.42 41.21
N ARG A 226 35.32 -10.16 40.09
CA ARG A 226 34.81 -11.54 39.99
C ARG A 226 35.51 -12.47 40.98
N GLU A 227 36.83 -12.32 41.15
CA GLU A 227 37.58 -13.08 42.15
C GLU A 227 37.07 -12.76 43.55
N GLN A 228 36.84 -11.48 43.87
CA GLN A 228 36.28 -11.04 45.16
C GLN A 228 34.88 -11.62 45.42
N LEU A 229 33.98 -11.61 44.43
CA LEU A 229 32.65 -12.22 44.54
C LEU A 229 32.75 -13.73 44.79
N SER A 230 33.68 -14.41 44.10
CA SER A 230 33.92 -15.84 44.30
C SER A 230 34.43 -16.17 45.71
N GLU A 231 35.27 -15.29 46.28
CA GLU A 231 35.76 -15.43 47.65
C GLU A 231 34.66 -15.20 48.68
N TRP A 232 33.79 -14.21 48.49
CA TRP A 232 32.64 -13.99 49.35
C TRP A 232 31.66 -15.15 49.31
N GLN A 233 31.46 -15.75 48.13
CA GLN A 233 30.65 -16.95 47.98
C GLN A 233 31.24 -18.15 48.72
N LYS A 234 32.56 -18.37 48.61
CA LYS A 234 33.27 -19.46 49.33
C LYS A 234 33.26 -19.26 50.84
N SER A 235 33.43 -18.00 51.28
CA SER A 235 33.52 -17.62 52.69
C SER A 235 32.15 -17.45 53.35
N ARG A 236 31.05 -17.58 52.58
CA ARG A 236 29.65 -17.46 53.03
C ARG A 236 29.28 -16.09 53.60
N ILE A 237 30.01 -15.04 53.22
CA ILE A 237 29.79 -13.66 53.69
C ILE A 237 28.64 -12.98 52.92
N LEU A 238 28.22 -13.55 51.79
CA LEU A 238 27.17 -12.96 50.95
C LEU A 238 25.85 -12.69 51.71
N SER A 239 25.56 -13.44 52.79
CA SER A 239 24.32 -13.32 53.57
C SER A 239 24.26 -12.06 54.40
N GLU A 240 25.41 -11.48 54.72
CA GLU A 240 25.55 -10.25 55.48
C GLU A 240 25.51 -9.00 54.58
N ILE A 241 25.69 -9.17 53.26
CA ILE A 241 25.73 -8.08 52.29
C ILE A 241 24.32 -7.78 51.78
N SER A 242 23.91 -6.52 51.84
CA SER A 242 22.62 -6.09 51.32
C SER A 242 22.48 -6.34 49.80
N GLU A 243 21.26 -6.65 49.36
CA GLU A 243 20.96 -6.92 47.94
C GLU A 243 21.45 -5.82 46.97
N PRO A 244 21.29 -4.50 47.26
CA PRO A 244 21.76 -3.44 46.36
C PRO A 244 23.29 -3.40 46.24
N ILE A 245 24.01 -3.63 47.33
CA ILE A 245 25.49 -3.65 47.29
C ILE A 245 25.96 -4.86 46.48
N ARG A 246 25.35 -6.03 46.68
CA ARG A 246 25.66 -7.21 45.86
C ARG A 246 25.44 -6.94 44.38
N ALA A 247 24.30 -6.34 44.02
CA ALA A 247 24.01 -5.98 42.64
C ALA A 247 25.06 -5.01 42.06
N LEU A 248 25.51 -4.00 42.83
CA LEU A 248 26.55 -3.07 42.38
C LEU A 248 27.90 -3.77 42.12
N TYR A 249 28.29 -4.74 42.95
CA TYR A 249 29.49 -5.54 42.71
C TYR A 249 29.35 -6.48 41.50
N GLU A 250 28.17 -7.05 41.27
CA GLU A 250 27.89 -7.85 40.08
C GLU A 250 27.96 -7.00 38.80
N LEU A 251 27.39 -5.79 38.82
CA LEU A 251 27.51 -4.83 37.71
C LEU A 251 28.98 -4.46 37.43
N LEU A 252 29.80 -4.28 38.48
CA LEU A 252 31.23 -4.03 38.36
C LEU A 252 32.00 -5.23 37.80
N ALA A 253 31.56 -6.46 38.08
CA ALA A 253 32.08 -7.68 37.47
C ALA A 253 31.65 -7.85 36.00
N GLY A 254 30.73 -7.03 35.49
CA GLY A 254 30.10 -7.17 34.18
C GLY A 254 29.00 -8.23 34.13
N ASN A 255 28.56 -8.74 35.27
CA ASN A 255 27.38 -9.59 35.37
C ASN A 255 26.15 -8.73 35.68
N VAL A 256 25.25 -8.62 34.72
CA VAL A 256 24.14 -7.66 34.77
C VAL A 256 22.76 -8.31 34.80
N CYS A 257 22.70 -9.64 34.84
CA CYS A 257 21.46 -10.41 34.76
C CYS A 257 21.06 -11.03 36.10
N ILE A 258 21.83 -12.00 36.59
CA ILE A 258 21.50 -12.78 37.79
C ILE A 258 22.55 -12.54 38.87
N CYS A 259 22.10 -12.11 40.05
CA CYS A 259 22.91 -12.19 41.27
C CYS A 259 22.75 -13.57 41.89
N ASP A 260 23.80 -14.39 41.83
CA ASP A 260 23.73 -15.76 42.34
C ASP A 260 23.57 -15.81 43.86
N GLY A 261 22.67 -16.69 44.29
CA GLY A 261 22.44 -17.01 45.70
C GLY A 261 23.10 -18.32 46.10
N THR A 262 23.29 -18.53 47.39
CA THR A 262 23.89 -19.76 47.92
C THR A 262 22.80 -20.72 48.39
N LYS A 263 22.59 -21.83 47.64
CA LYS A 263 21.64 -22.90 47.98
C LYS A 263 22.37 -24.08 48.63
N GLY A 264 21.71 -24.78 49.55
CA GLY A 264 22.25 -26.00 50.20
C GLY A 264 23.10 -25.79 51.46
N VAL A 265 23.09 -24.57 52.01
CA VAL A 265 23.81 -24.20 53.24
C VAL A 265 22.82 -24.07 54.41
N ALA A 266 23.33 -23.97 55.65
CA ALA A 266 22.56 -23.70 56.86
C ALA A 266 21.60 -22.51 56.65
N ALA A 267 20.48 -22.49 57.39
CA ALA A 267 19.41 -21.51 57.16
C ALA A 267 19.87 -20.05 57.31
N GLU A 268 20.92 -19.80 58.09
CA GLU A 268 21.56 -18.50 58.31
C GLU A 268 22.37 -17.98 57.10
N ASP A 269 22.92 -18.88 56.29
CA ASP A 269 23.77 -18.55 55.14
C ASP A 269 22.99 -18.63 53.81
N ARG A 270 21.71 -19.00 53.86
CA ARG A 270 20.89 -19.23 52.66
C ARG A 270 20.40 -17.90 52.10
N ILE A 271 20.71 -17.66 50.83
CA ILE A 271 20.28 -16.46 50.11
C ILE A 271 19.68 -16.88 48.79
N GLU A 272 18.56 -16.25 48.45
CA GLU A 272 17.93 -16.46 47.15
C GLU A 272 18.69 -15.71 46.05
N SER A 273 18.83 -16.38 44.91
CA SER A 273 19.24 -15.73 43.67
C SER A 273 18.13 -14.81 43.21
N PHE A 274 18.47 -13.58 42.80
CA PHE A 274 17.49 -12.66 42.22
C PHE A 274 17.98 -12.13 40.88
N VAL A 275 17.04 -11.83 39.99
CA VAL A 275 17.30 -11.14 38.72
C VAL A 275 17.32 -9.64 39.00
N ILE A 276 18.38 -8.95 38.57
CA ILE A 276 18.60 -7.52 38.87
C ILE A 276 17.41 -6.69 38.39
N SER A 277 16.97 -6.91 37.16
CA SER A 277 15.80 -6.22 36.58
C SER A 277 14.53 -6.42 37.41
N LYS A 278 14.20 -7.65 37.79
CA LYS A 278 13.00 -7.98 38.57
C LYS A 278 13.01 -7.33 39.95
N ARG A 279 14.16 -7.38 40.63
CA ARG A 279 14.29 -6.85 42.00
C ARG A 279 14.19 -5.32 42.00
N PHE A 280 14.85 -4.65 41.07
CA PHE A 280 14.82 -3.18 41.01
C PHE A 280 13.70 -2.62 40.12
N GLY A 281 12.83 -3.50 39.60
CA GLY A 281 11.68 -3.14 38.77
C GLY A 281 12.05 -2.50 37.44
N LEU A 282 13.24 -2.82 36.89
CA LEU A 282 13.78 -2.18 35.69
C LEU A 282 13.03 -2.59 34.42
N ASP A 283 12.81 -1.63 33.52
CA ASP A 283 12.25 -1.91 32.19
C ASP A 283 13.26 -2.68 31.33
N TRP A 284 12.77 -3.33 30.27
CA TRP A 284 13.63 -4.08 29.34
C TRP A 284 14.70 -3.17 28.69
N ARG A 285 14.36 -1.90 28.42
CA ARG A 285 15.28 -0.89 27.87
C ARG A 285 16.42 -0.59 28.84
N GLN A 286 16.10 -0.49 30.13
CA GLN A 286 17.09 -0.28 31.20
C GLN A 286 17.96 -1.52 31.37
N ALA A 287 17.33 -2.70 31.39
CA ALA A 287 18.03 -3.99 31.51
C ALA A 287 19.00 -4.22 30.34
N PHE A 288 18.59 -3.92 29.10
CA PHE A 288 19.49 -3.95 27.95
C PHE A 288 20.59 -2.88 28.04
N GLY A 289 20.27 -1.66 28.49
CA GLY A 289 21.25 -0.59 28.70
C GLY A 289 22.40 -1.02 29.63
N LEU A 290 22.10 -1.74 30.73
CA LEU A 290 23.13 -2.27 31.62
C LEU A 290 24.11 -3.22 30.89
N ARG A 291 23.62 -4.02 29.94
CA ARG A 291 24.45 -4.93 29.13
C ARG A 291 25.32 -4.16 28.14
N LEU A 292 24.72 -3.16 27.48
CA LEU A 292 25.41 -2.28 26.55
C LEU A 292 26.55 -1.49 27.22
N TRP A 293 26.34 -0.99 28.44
CA TRP A 293 27.33 -0.13 29.12
C TRP A 293 28.32 -0.89 30.00
N TYR A 294 27.86 -1.95 30.68
CA TYR A 294 28.65 -2.59 31.73
C TYR A 294 28.92 -4.08 31.48
N GLY A 295 28.16 -4.73 30.61
CA GLY A 295 28.33 -6.14 30.27
C GLY A 295 29.44 -6.42 29.26
N ILE A 296 29.65 -5.54 28.28
CA ILE A 296 30.65 -5.69 27.21
C ILE A 296 31.96 -4.96 27.50
N SER A 297 33.08 -5.38 26.92
CA SER A 297 34.34 -4.64 26.99
C SER A 297 34.32 -3.38 26.11
N VAL A 298 35.28 -2.48 26.36
CA VAL A 298 35.39 -1.20 25.62
C VAL A 298 35.62 -1.48 24.12
N ASP A 299 36.44 -2.48 23.81
CA ASP A 299 36.81 -2.88 22.44
C ASP A 299 35.80 -3.80 21.77
N ASP A 300 34.84 -4.34 22.52
CA ASP A 300 33.82 -5.25 22.01
C ASP A 300 32.75 -4.51 21.20
N ASP A 301 32.25 -5.19 20.17
CA ASP A 301 31.10 -4.73 19.39
C ASP A 301 29.81 -4.82 20.23
N PHE A 302 28.89 -3.89 19.99
CA PHE A 302 27.61 -3.85 20.71
C PHE A 302 26.71 -5.05 20.36
N SER A 303 26.97 -5.73 19.25
CA SER A 303 26.31 -6.98 18.86
C SER A 303 26.38 -8.05 19.95
N ILE A 304 27.48 -8.13 20.70
CA ILE A 304 27.66 -9.08 21.81
C ILE A 304 26.65 -8.81 22.94
N ALA A 305 26.31 -7.55 23.22
CA ALA A 305 25.31 -7.20 24.22
C ALA A 305 23.91 -7.69 23.82
N ILE A 306 23.60 -7.62 22.52
CA ILE A 306 22.32 -8.07 21.94
C ILE A 306 22.25 -9.60 21.98
N GLU A 307 23.31 -10.30 21.56
CA GLU A 307 23.40 -11.77 21.65
C GLU A 307 23.24 -12.27 23.08
N THR A 308 23.92 -11.61 24.03
CA THR A 308 23.84 -11.97 25.46
C THR A 308 22.41 -11.79 25.98
N PHE A 309 21.77 -10.65 25.70
CA PHE A 309 20.39 -10.40 26.12
C PHE A 309 19.41 -11.39 25.48
N ALA A 310 19.55 -11.67 24.18
CA ALA A 310 18.71 -12.63 23.46
C ALA A 310 18.85 -14.04 24.04
N GLY A 311 20.08 -14.49 24.33
CA GLY A 311 20.35 -15.79 24.95
C GLY A 311 19.77 -15.90 26.37
N GLU A 312 19.82 -14.82 27.16
CA GLU A 312 19.24 -14.78 28.50
C GLU A 312 17.72 -14.79 28.50
N LEU A 313 17.09 -14.13 27.52
CA LEU A 313 15.64 -14.19 27.30
C LEU A 313 15.20 -15.59 26.88
N ALA A 314 15.94 -16.23 25.96
CA ALA A 314 15.64 -17.59 25.50
C ALA A 314 15.78 -18.65 26.60
N GLN A 315 16.66 -18.40 27.59
CA GLN A 315 16.85 -19.27 28.76
C GLN A 315 15.92 -18.93 29.93
N ASP A 316 14.97 -18.00 29.76
CA ASP A 316 14.09 -17.48 30.81
C ASP A 316 14.83 -16.97 32.07
N LYS A 317 16.08 -16.53 31.89
CA LYS A 317 16.90 -15.93 32.95
C LYS A 317 16.51 -14.48 33.20
N GLU A 318 16.20 -13.77 32.13
CA GLU A 318 15.77 -12.38 32.16
C GLU A 318 14.23 -12.29 32.13
N THR A 319 13.68 -11.47 33.02
CA THR A 319 12.22 -11.29 33.17
C THR A 319 11.70 -10.04 32.48
N ALA A 320 12.57 -9.06 32.23
CA ALA A 320 12.21 -7.83 31.53
C ALA A 320 12.16 -8.09 30.02
N ARG A 321 11.03 -8.62 29.54
CA ARG A 321 10.82 -8.92 28.13
C ARG A 321 10.53 -7.65 27.31
N PRO A 322 11.06 -7.55 26.08
CA PRO A 322 10.79 -6.44 25.17
C PRO A 322 9.38 -6.56 24.58
N LEU A 323 8.37 -6.19 25.37
CA LEU A 323 6.97 -6.17 24.95
C LEU A 323 6.68 -4.92 24.12
N ALA A 324 5.75 -5.02 23.17
CA ALA A 324 5.32 -3.88 22.37
C ALA A 324 4.87 -2.68 23.25
N TRP A 325 5.23 -1.46 22.81
CA TRP A 325 5.06 -0.22 23.56
C TRP A 325 3.64 0.00 24.12
N TYR A 326 2.59 -0.38 23.39
CA TYR A 326 1.21 -0.21 23.81
C TYR A 326 0.76 -1.20 24.90
N VAL A 327 1.46 -2.33 25.03
CA VAL A 327 1.25 -3.31 26.11
C VAL A 327 1.84 -2.75 27.40
N GLU A 328 3.03 -2.17 27.31
CA GLU A 328 3.75 -1.53 28.41
C GLU A 328 3.00 -0.31 28.96
N GLU A 329 2.54 0.58 28.08
CA GLU A 329 1.74 1.77 28.41
C GLU A 329 0.27 1.42 28.80
N LYS A 330 -0.09 0.13 28.82
CA LYS A 330 -1.42 -0.38 29.18
C LYS A 330 -2.56 0.25 28.37
N ILE A 331 -2.32 0.54 27.10
CA ILE A 331 -3.32 1.12 26.20
C ILE A 331 -4.39 0.05 25.91
N PRO A 332 -5.68 0.40 25.92
CA PRO A 332 -6.75 -0.55 25.61
C PRO A 332 -6.58 -1.06 24.17
N ALA A 333 -6.68 -2.38 24.00
CA ALA A 333 -6.56 -2.99 22.68
C ALA A 333 -7.75 -2.61 21.80
N ILE A 334 -7.48 -2.27 20.53
CA ILE A 334 -8.50 -1.97 19.53
C ILE A 334 -9.14 -3.27 18.99
N TRP A 335 -8.45 -4.40 19.19
CA TRP A 335 -8.81 -5.73 18.71
C TRP A 335 -8.35 -6.82 19.67
N GLU A 336 -8.91 -8.02 19.54
CA GLU A 336 -8.55 -9.18 20.36
C GLU A 336 -7.36 -9.93 19.75
N ASP A 337 -6.14 -9.54 20.14
CA ASP A 337 -4.93 -10.30 19.81
C ASP A 337 -4.75 -11.48 20.77
N LYS A 338 -4.82 -12.70 20.23
CA LYS A 338 -4.58 -13.94 20.99
C LYS A 338 -3.15 -14.02 21.54
N ASN A 339 -2.18 -13.40 20.85
CA ASN A 339 -0.76 -13.46 21.16
C ASN A 339 -0.21 -12.14 21.69
N ARG A 340 -1.06 -11.25 22.23
CA ARG A 340 -0.66 -9.90 22.71
C ARG A 340 0.60 -9.88 23.58
N ASN A 341 0.74 -10.83 24.50
CA ASN A 341 1.86 -10.89 25.45
C ASN A 341 3.13 -11.53 24.86
N GLY A 342 3.03 -12.13 23.66
CA GLY A 342 4.17 -12.70 22.93
C GLY A 342 4.70 -11.77 21.84
N ARG A 343 4.07 -10.61 21.60
CA ARG A 343 4.53 -9.62 20.62
C ARG A 343 5.75 -8.87 21.16
N GLU A 344 6.75 -8.73 20.30
CA GLU A 344 8.01 -8.07 20.63
C GLU A 344 7.98 -6.58 20.25
N ASP A 345 8.73 -5.74 20.97
CA ASP A 345 8.91 -4.33 20.64
C ASP A 345 9.72 -4.15 19.35
N LEU A 346 9.32 -3.20 18.51
CA LEU A 346 9.97 -2.94 17.23
C LEU A 346 11.44 -2.50 17.38
N LEU A 347 11.78 -1.76 18.45
CA LEU A 347 13.18 -1.38 18.73
C LEU A 347 14.06 -2.60 18.96
N TRP A 348 13.52 -3.63 19.63
CA TRP A 348 14.21 -4.90 19.82
C TRP A 348 14.31 -5.69 18.52
N GLY A 349 13.27 -5.67 17.69
CA GLY A 349 13.29 -6.21 16.33
C GLY A 349 14.43 -5.61 15.49
N LEU A 350 14.62 -4.28 15.53
CA LEU A 350 15.72 -3.62 14.80
C LEU A 350 17.11 -4.03 15.31
N LEU A 351 17.28 -4.14 16.62
CA LEU A 351 18.55 -4.62 17.19
C LEU A 351 18.85 -6.05 16.73
N LYS A 352 17.84 -6.92 16.73
CA LYS A 352 17.97 -8.30 16.23
C LYS A 352 18.31 -8.35 14.74
N LEU A 353 17.66 -7.54 13.91
CA LEU A 353 17.92 -7.49 12.46
C LEU A 353 19.34 -7.01 12.14
N HIS A 354 19.90 -6.13 12.97
CA HIS A 354 21.28 -5.67 12.79
C HIS A 354 22.30 -6.77 13.15
N THR A 355 22.02 -7.61 14.14
CA THR A 355 23.01 -8.58 14.66
C THR A 355 22.87 -9.98 14.09
N PHE A 356 21.63 -10.45 13.90
CA PHE A 356 21.36 -11.82 13.47
C PHE A 356 20.99 -11.83 12.00
N ASN A 357 21.79 -12.54 11.20
CA ASN A 357 21.50 -12.74 9.78
C ASN A 357 20.33 -13.71 9.52
N ASP A 358 19.93 -14.49 10.53
CA ASP A 358 18.92 -15.54 10.40
C ASP A 358 17.49 -15.06 10.67
N VAL A 359 17.32 -13.82 11.16
CA VAL A 359 16.00 -13.29 11.53
C VAL A 359 15.28 -12.82 10.27
N PRO A 360 14.13 -13.41 9.91
CA PRO A 360 13.36 -12.93 8.76
C PRO A 360 12.85 -11.51 9.02
N LEU A 361 13.05 -10.62 8.06
CA LEU A 361 12.62 -9.21 8.11
C LEU A 361 11.14 -9.09 8.45
N GLU A 362 10.33 -10.03 7.97
CA GLU A 362 8.88 -10.03 8.10
C GLU A 362 8.41 -10.38 9.51
N GLU A 363 9.19 -11.15 10.29
CA GLU A 363 8.87 -11.47 11.68
C GLU A 363 9.22 -10.31 12.61
N ALA A 364 10.33 -9.62 12.33
CA ALA A 364 10.76 -8.46 13.10
C ALA A 364 9.86 -7.24 12.83
N LEU A 365 9.52 -6.99 11.56
CA LEU A 365 8.64 -5.92 11.12
C LEU A 365 7.21 -6.43 10.92
N CYS A 366 6.52 -6.71 12.04
CA CYS A 366 5.09 -7.08 12.06
C CYS A 366 4.20 -5.87 12.45
N PRO A 367 3.02 -5.69 11.83
CA PRO A 367 2.23 -4.47 12.04
C PRO A 367 1.72 -4.42 13.47
N GLU A 368 1.45 -5.60 14.03
CA GLU A 368 1.01 -5.76 15.41
C GLU A 368 2.10 -5.42 16.44
N ASN A 369 3.38 -5.43 16.05
CA ASN A 369 4.48 -5.03 16.94
C ASN A 369 4.63 -3.49 17.00
N SER A 370 4.29 -2.81 15.89
CA SER A 370 4.51 -1.38 15.72
C SER A 370 3.32 -0.51 16.08
N GLN A 371 2.09 -0.98 15.80
CA GLN A 371 0.88 -0.18 15.86
C GLN A 371 -0.24 -0.88 16.63
N LEU A 372 -1.20 -0.06 17.10
CA LEU A 372 -2.37 -0.56 17.83
C LEU A 372 -3.35 -1.35 16.94
N SER A 373 -3.26 -1.17 15.62
CA SER A 373 -4.10 -1.83 14.62
C SER A 373 -3.25 -2.74 13.74
N PRO A 374 -3.67 -4.00 13.50
CA PRO A 374 -2.94 -4.93 12.63
C PRO A 374 -3.05 -4.55 11.15
N LEU A 375 -3.87 -3.55 10.83
CA LEU A 375 -4.11 -3.06 9.47
C LEU A 375 -3.25 -1.83 9.12
N ASP A 376 -2.36 -1.42 10.01
CA ASP A 376 -1.44 -0.32 9.75
C ASP A 376 -0.09 -0.84 9.28
N PHE A 377 0.07 -0.90 7.96
CA PHE A 377 1.27 -1.39 7.28
C PHE A 377 2.26 -0.27 6.96
N ARG A 378 1.90 1.00 7.22
CA ARG A 378 2.69 2.16 6.78
C ARG A 378 4.12 2.10 7.29
N LEU A 379 4.32 2.14 8.61
CA LEU A 379 5.65 2.26 9.21
C LEU A 379 6.55 1.11 8.77
N MET A 380 5.99 -0.10 8.74
CA MET A 380 6.72 -1.28 8.32
C MET A 380 7.15 -1.25 6.86
N TRP A 381 6.23 -0.89 5.96
CA TRP A 381 6.51 -0.80 4.54
C TRP A 381 7.59 0.27 4.26
N GLN A 382 7.50 1.41 4.94
CA GLN A 382 8.52 2.46 4.83
C GLN A 382 9.89 1.98 5.34
N LEU A 383 9.93 1.33 6.51
CA LEU A 383 11.17 0.79 7.06
C LEU A 383 11.74 -0.31 6.16
N SER A 384 10.91 -1.24 5.70
CA SER A 384 11.36 -2.37 4.90
C SER A 384 11.94 -1.92 3.56
N GLN A 385 11.31 -0.94 2.90
CA GLN A 385 11.86 -0.36 1.68
C GLN A 385 13.16 0.39 1.93
N ALA A 386 13.24 1.18 3.00
CA ALA A 386 14.46 1.89 3.33
C ALA A 386 15.62 0.92 3.64
N LEU A 387 15.41 -0.06 4.52
CA LEU A 387 16.43 -1.05 4.88
C LEU A 387 16.85 -1.93 3.70
N SER A 388 15.91 -2.33 2.85
CA SER A 388 16.21 -3.13 1.64
C SER A 388 17.02 -2.31 0.63
N SER A 389 16.68 -1.04 0.43
CA SER A 389 17.42 -0.17 -0.51
C SER A 389 18.84 0.18 -0.04
N MET A 390 19.10 0.19 1.27
CA MET A 390 20.45 0.34 1.83
C MET A 390 21.28 -0.95 1.74
N GLY A 391 20.68 -2.06 1.29
CA GLY A 391 21.33 -3.38 1.26
C GLY A 391 21.60 -3.97 2.65
N ALA A 392 20.98 -3.41 3.69
CA ALA A 392 21.22 -3.80 5.07
C ALA A 392 20.55 -5.13 5.43
N VAL A 393 19.31 -5.31 4.96
CA VAL A 393 18.50 -6.52 5.17
C VAL A 393 17.68 -6.76 3.92
N SER A 394 17.59 -8.00 3.47
CA SER A 394 16.71 -8.41 2.38
C SER A 394 15.59 -9.30 2.90
N PHE A 395 14.44 -9.25 2.23
CA PHE A 395 13.40 -10.25 2.43
C PHE A 395 13.92 -11.65 2.08
N GLN A 396 13.52 -12.66 2.85
CA GLN A 396 13.86 -14.06 2.50
C GLN A 396 12.99 -14.55 1.34
N ASP A 397 11.77 -14.03 1.26
CA ASP A 397 10.80 -14.29 0.21
C ASP A 397 10.26 -12.96 -0.31
N GLU A 398 10.60 -12.62 -1.55
CA GLU A 398 10.17 -11.41 -2.24
C GLU A 398 8.63 -11.31 -2.31
N SER A 399 7.93 -12.46 -2.31
CA SER A 399 6.46 -12.49 -2.29
C SER A 399 5.89 -11.78 -1.07
N LYS A 400 6.57 -11.85 0.08
CA LYS A 400 6.12 -11.18 1.31
C LYS A 400 6.31 -9.67 1.23
N ALA A 401 7.34 -9.19 0.54
CA ALA A 401 7.52 -7.76 0.27
C ALA A 401 6.35 -7.22 -0.57
N ASP A 402 5.93 -7.99 -1.58
CA ASP A 402 4.78 -7.68 -2.41
C ASP A 402 3.47 -7.74 -1.62
N GLU A 403 3.28 -8.72 -0.71
CA GLU A 403 2.11 -8.77 0.18
C GLU A 403 1.99 -7.54 1.09
N ILE A 404 3.10 -7.08 1.67
CA ILE A 404 3.12 -5.85 2.49
C ILE A 404 2.78 -4.63 1.63
N THR A 405 3.34 -4.57 0.41
CA THR A 405 3.07 -3.48 -0.54
C THR A 405 1.61 -3.44 -0.98
N LEU A 406 1.01 -4.59 -1.30
CA LEU A 406 -0.41 -4.71 -1.62
C LEU A 406 -1.30 -4.34 -0.43
N SER A 407 -0.94 -4.79 0.78
CA SER A 407 -1.69 -4.49 2.00
C SER A 407 -1.65 -3.01 2.34
N PHE A 408 -0.51 -2.35 2.18
CA PHE A 408 -0.39 -0.91 2.38
C PHE A 408 -1.11 -0.10 1.29
N ALA A 409 -1.05 -0.52 0.03
CA ALA A 409 -1.84 0.09 -1.03
C ALA A 409 -3.35 -0.01 -0.73
N ALA A 410 -3.83 -1.15 -0.24
CA ALA A 410 -5.22 -1.32 0.20
C ALA A 410 -5.59 -0.42 1.39
N GLN A 411 -4.67 -0.22 2.34
CA GLN A 411 -4.83 0.72 3.45
C GLN A 411 -5.08 2.16 2.95
N LEU A 412 -4.29 2.62 1.99
CA LEU A 412 -4.41 3.96 1.38
C LEU A 412 -5.67 4.10 0.52
N THR A 413 -6.03 3.04 -0.22
CA THR A 413 -7.31 2.99 -0.96
C THR A 413 -8.50 3.19 -0.01
N ASN A 414 -8.50 2.53 1.15
CA ASN A 414 -9.56 2.68 2.16
C ASN A 414 -9.59 4.09 2.77
N GLU A 415 -8.43 4.73 2.95
CA GLU A 415 -8.32 6.15 3.37
C GLU A 415 -8.93 7.12 2.33
N GLY A 416 -8.90 6.74 1.05
CA GLY A 416 -9.35 7.56 -0.08
C GLY A 416 -8.19 8.18 -0.88
N SER A 417 -6.95 7.91 -0.48
CA SER A 417 -5.72 8.43 -1.08
C SER A 417 -5.25 7.50 -2.22
N TRP A 418 -6.07 7.37 -3.26
CA TRP A 418 -5.85 6.41 -4.36
C TRP A 418 -4.61 6.70 -5.21
N LEU A 419 -4.23 7.97 -5.39
CA LEU A 419 -2.98 8.35 -6.07
C LEU A 419 -1.76 7.83 -5.30
N ASP A 420 -1.83 7.88 -3.97
CA ASP A 420 -0.75 7.42 -3.09
C ASP A 420 -0.69 5.90 -3.08
N ALA A 421 -1.84 5.23 -3.18
CA ALA A 421 -1.89 3.79 -3.36
C ALA A 421 -1.20 3.35 -4.67
N ILE A 422 -1.40 4.08 -5.77
CA ILE A 422 -0.69 3.81 -7.04
C ILE A 422 0.82 3.96 -6.85
N PHE A 423 1.27 5.03 -6.18
CA PHE A 423 2.70 5.22 -5.87
C PHE A 423 3.29 4.02 -5.09
N VAL A 424 2.56 3.48 -4.13
CA VAL A 424 2.99 2.29 -3.38
C VAL A 424 3.10 1.09 -4.30
N LEU A 425 2.11 0.85 -5.18
CA LEU A 425 2.12 -0.28 -6.13
C LEU A 425 3.28 -0.25 -7.13
N LEU A 426 3.87 0.92 -7.41
CA LEU A 426 5.08 1.01 -8.26
C LEU A 426 6.30 0.30 -7.66
N HIS A 427 6.28 0.02 -6.36
CA HIS A 427 7.35 -0.67 -5.63
C HIS A 427 7.18 -2.19 -5.60
N LEU A 428 6.16 -2.75 -6.26
CA LEU A 428 6.02 -4.20 -6.40
C LEU A 428 7.21 -4.78 -7.17
N LEU A 429 7.65 -5.96 -6.77
CA LEU A 429 8.75 -6.67 -7.41
C LEU A 429 8.23 -7.48 -8.60
N ASP A 430 7.11 -8.20 -8.43
CA ASP A 430 6.49 -8.95 -9.53
C ASP A 430 5.84 -8.02 -10.57
N ILE A 431 6.28 -8.15 -11.83
CA ILE A 431 5.87 -7.32 -12.96
C ILE A 431 4.41 -7.58 -13.33
N GLU A 432 3.98 -8.84 -13.39
CA GLU A 432 2.61 -9.21 -13.75
C GLU A 432 1.60 -8.72 -12.70
N SER A 433 1.92 -8.95 -11.42
CA SER A 433 1.10 -8.46 -10.31
C SER A 433 1.04 -6.94 -10.26
N LYS A 434 2.15 -6.25 -10.58
CA LYS A 434 2.21 -4.79 -10.66
C LYS A 434 1.31 -4.23 -11.74
N GLU A 435 1.42 -4.73 -12.97
CA GLU A 435 0.57 -4.30 -14.08
C GLU A 435 -0.90 -4.49 -13.72
N LYS A 436 -1.25 -5.68 -13.23
CA LYS A 436 -2.63 -6.00 -12.83
C LYS A 436 -3.14 -5.10 -11.72
N ALA A 437 -2.34 -4.86 -10.68
CA ALA A 437 -2.75 -4.04 -9.54
C ALA A 437 -2.93 -2.57 -9.93
N ILE A 438 -2.04 -2.02 -10.78
CA ILE A 438 -2.14 -0.64 -11.27
C ILE A 438 -3.39 -0.50 -12.16
N LYS A 439 -3.61 -1.40 -13.12
CA LYS A 439 -4.78 -1.37 -14.00
C LYS A 439 -6.09 -1.50 -13.22
N ASP A 440 -6.15 -2.37 -12.22
CA ASP A 440 -7.32 -2.54 -11.34
C ASP A 440 -7.59 -1.28 -10.50
N GLN A 441 -6.55 -0.65 -9.92
CA GLN A 441 -6.70 0.62 -9.20
C GLN A 441 -7.17 1.76 -10.12
N LEU A 442 -6.57 1.90 -11.31
CA LEU A 442 -7.00 2.89 -12.29
C LEU A 442 -8.47 2.65 -12.70
N GLY A 443 -8.86 1.40 -12.94
CA GLY A 443 -10.25 1.04 -13.27
C GLY A 443 -11.25 1.40 -12.18
N ARG A 444 -10.91 1.18 -10.89
CA ARG A 444 -11.78 1.53 -9.75
C ARG A 444 -11.94 3.04 -9.57
N PHE A 445 -10.88 3.80 -9.81
CA PHE A 445 -10.84 5.25 -9.57
C PHE A 445 -10.92 6.10 -10.83
N ALA A 446 -11.22 5.51 -11.99
CA ALA A 446 -11.33 6.19 -13.27
C ALA A 446 -12.29 7.40 -13.24
N GLY A 447 -13.38 7.33 -12.47
CA GLY A 447 -14.32 8.45 -12.29
C GLY A 447 -13.75 9.66 -11.53
N LEU A 448 -12.65 9.48 -10.78
CA LEU A 448 -11.93 10.57 -10.11
C LEU A 448 -10.81 11.16 -10.98
N VAL A 449 -10.46 10.50 -12.08
CA VAL A 449 -9.47 11.01 -13.04
C VAL A 449 -10.13 12.08 -13.89
N GLY A 450 -9.74 13.34 -13.68
CA GLY A 450 -10.27 14.47 -14.45
C GLY A 450 -9.83 14.49 -15.92
N SER A 451 -10.02 15.65 -16.56
CA SER A 451 -9.51 15.94 -17.92
C SER A 451 -8.00 15.69 -18.06
N GLU A 452 -7.48 15.68 -19.28
CA GLU A 452 -6.03 15.61 -19.60
C GLU A 452 -5.22 16.64 -18.81
N ASP A 453 -5.75 17.85 -18.63
CA ASP A 453 -5.10 18.94 -17.89
C ASP A 453 -5.24 18.82 -16.36
N SER A 454 -5.94 17.79 -15.85
CA SER A 454 -6.14 17.64 -14.42
C SER A 454 -4.84 17.27 -13.71
N GLN A 455 -4.64 17.81 -12.49
CA GLN A 455 -3.47 17.49 -11.66
C GLN A 455 -3.30 15.97 -11.47
N SER A 456 -4.40 15.23 -11.35
CA SER A 456 -4.40 13.77 -11.27
C SER A 456 -3.81 13.11 -12.51
N PHE A 457 -4.22 13.52 -13.71
CA PHE A 457 -3.74 12.95 -14.97
C PHE A 457 -2.27 13.28 -15.20
N VAL A 458 -1.88 14.53 -14.91
CA VAL A 458 -0.49 15.00 -14.96
C VAL A 458 0.38 14.23 -13.98
N THR A 459 -0.09 13.98 -12.76
CA THR A 459 0.67 13.20 -11.76
C THR A 459 0.89 11.76 -12.22
N LEU A 460 -0.14 11.10 -12.75
CA LEU A 460 -0.04 9.72 -13.25
C LEU A 460 0.94 9.60 -14.42
N THR A 461 0.85 10.49 -15.40
CA THR A 461 1.65 10.41 -16.64
C THR A 461 3.04 11.02 -16.47
N GLN A 462 3.15 12.22 -15.91
CA GLN A 462 4.43 12.94 -15.83
C GLN A 462 5.26 12.56 -14.60
N THR A 463 4.63 12.37 -13.44
CA THR A 463 5.34 12.04 -12.19
C THR A 463 5.54 10.53 -12.05
N TYR A 464 4.49 9.74 -12.18
CA TYR A 464 4.56 8.28 -12.02
C TYR A 464 4.96 7.52 -13.29
N LYS A 465 5.12 8.24 -14.42
CA LYS A 465 5.53 7.65 -15.71
C LYS A 465 4.63 6.50 -16.16
N ILE A 466 3.36 6.52 -15.76
CA ILE A 466 2.37 5.53 -16.21
C ILE A 466 2.00 5.84 -17.65
N GLN A 467 1.92 4.78 -18.45
CA GLN A 467 1.52 4.84 -19.84
C GLN A 467 0.13 5.49 -19.98
N PRO A 468 -0.04 6.51 -20.84
CA PRO A 468 -1.31 7.20 -20.98
C PRO A 468 -2.41 6.26 -21.50
N GLU A 469 -2.05 5.23 -22.26
CA GLU A 469 -3.00 4.25 -22.80
C GLU A 469 -3.83 3.59 -21.68
N TRP A 470 -3.19 3.21 -20.57
CA TRP A 470 -3.86 2.53 -19.45
C TRP A 470 -4.86 3.44 -18.73
N VAL A 471 -4.53 4.73 -18.62
CA VAL A 471 -5.43 5.71 -18.00
C VAL A 471 -6.67 5.91 -18.87
N TRP A 472 -6.50 5.94 -20.19
CA TRP A 472 -7.61 6.04 -21.13
C TRP A 472 -8.46 4.78 -21.23
N GLU A 473 -7.83 3.60 -21.14
CA GLU A 473 -8.53 2.32 -21.06
C GLU A 473 -9.43 2.26 -19.81
N ALA A 474 -8.90 2.66 -18.66
CA ALA A 474 -9.67 2.74 -17.42
C ALA A 474 -10.85 3.73 -17.53
N LYS A 475 -10.64 4.89 -18.16
CA LYS A 475 -11.72 5.86 -18.44
C LYS A 475 -12.78 5.27 -19.37
N ALA A 476 -12.39 4.55 -20.42
CA ALA A 476 -13.34 3.89 -21.31
C ALA A 476 -14.23 2.88 -20.55
N LEU A 477 -13.63 2.07 -19.67
CA LEU A 477 -14.38 1.13 -18.83
C LEU A 477 -15.36 1.84 -17.89
N TYR A 478 -15.00 3.00 -17.34
CA TYR A 478 -15.90 3.81 -16.52
C TYR A 478 -17.07 4.36 -17.35
N MET A 479 -16.81 4.89 -18.55
CA MET A 479 -17.87 5.39 -19.44
C MET A 479 -18.85 4.29 -19.85
N ARG A 480 -18.36 3.06 -20.02
CA ARG A 480 -19.19 1.89 -20.34
C ARG A 480 -20.06 1.43 -19.17
N SER A 481 -19.47 1.31 -17.98
CA SER A 481 -20.10 0.66 -16.82
C SER A 481 -20.97 1.60 -15.99
N VAL A 482 -20.52 2.83 -15.76
CA VAL A 482 -21.15 3.80 -14.85
C VAL A 482 -22.00 4.81 -15.62
N GLU A 483 -21.38 5.59 -16.51
CA GLU A 483 -22.05 6.67 -17.26
C GLU A 483 -22.97 6.14 -18.37
N LYS A 484 -22.68 4.94 -18.88
CA LYS A 484 -23.37 4.29 -20.01
C LYS A 484 -23.41 5.21 -21.25
N ASN A 485 -22.32 5.92 -21.50
CA ASN A 485 -22.19 6.84 -22.64
C ASN A 485 -21.24 6.25 -23.70
N PRO A 486 -21.77 5.59 -24.74
CA PRO A 486 -20.96 4.89 -25.73
C PRO A 486 -20.14 5.82 -26.62
N ARG A 487 -20.54 7.10 -26.77
CA ARG A 487 -19.76 8.06 -27.56
C ARG A 487 -18.45 8.39 -26.88
N ALA A 488 -18.51 8.78 -25.61
CA ALA A 488 -17.33 9.11 -24.83
C ALA A 488 -16.43 7.87 -24.60
N GLU A 489 -17.03 6.67 -24.51
CA GLU A 489 -16.30 5.40 -24.52
C GLU A 489 -15.42 5.26 -25.77
N VAL A 490 -15.96 5.50 -26.98
CA VAL A 490 -15.16 5.44 -28.22
C VAL A 490 -14.07 6.51 -28.25
N GLU A 491 -14.36 7.74 -27.81
CA GLU A 491 -13.36 8.80 -27.72
C GLU A 491 -12.19 8.38 -26.82
N CYS A 492 -12.47 7.77 -25.66
CA CYS A 492 -11.44 7.27 -24.75
C CYS A 492 -10.69 6.05 -25.33
N LEU A 493 -11.38 5.10 -25.96
CA LEU A 493 -10.74 3.90 -26.54
C LEU A 493 -9.80 4.23 -27.71
N VAL A 494 -10.12 5.28 -28.49
CA VAL A 494 -9.22 5.78 -29.53
C VAL A 494 -7.94 6.35 -28.93
N GLN A 495 -8.03 7.08 -27.81
CA GLN A 495 -6.85 7.59 -27.08
C GLN A 495 -6.07 6.47 -26.37
N ALA A 496 -6.75 5.37 -26.00
CA ALA A 496 -6.14 4.19 -25.39
C ALA A 496 -5.45 3.26 -26.41
N GLU A 497 -5.44 3.61 -27.70
CA GLU A 497 -4.96 2.77 -28.81
C GLU A 497 -5.66 1.39 -28.96
N SER A 498 -6.78 1.17 -28.26
CA SER A 498 -7.59 -0.05 -28.38
C SER A 498 -8.58 0.06 -29.55
N PHE A 499 -8.03 0.11 -30.78
CA PHE A 499 -8.82 0.39 -31.98
C PHE A 499 -9.87 -0.69 -32.31
N ASN A 500 -9.58 -1.95 -32.00
CA ASN A 500 -10.52 -3.06 -32.24
C ASN A 500 -11.77 -2.96 -31.35
N GLU A 501 -11.60 -2.63 -30.07
CA GLU A 501 -12.74 -2.43 -29.18
C GLU A 501 -13.48 -1.13 -29.52
N ALA A 502 -12.74 -0.06 -29.82
CA ALA A 502 -13.31 1.20 -30.27
C ALA A 502 -14.21 1.01 -31.51
N HIS A 503 -13.74 0.26 -32.51
CA HIS A 503 -14.50 -0.03 -33.73
C HIS A 503 -15.75 -0.88 -33.46
N ARG A 504 -15.66 -1.87 -32.57
CA ARG A 504 -16.81 -2.69 -32.16
C ARG A 504 -17.89 -1.86 -31.46
N THR A 505 -17.51 -1.02 -30.50
CA THR A 505 -18.45 -0.14 -29.78
C THR A 505 -19.03 0.92 -30.73
N PHE A 506 -18.19 1.48 -31.61
CA PHE A 506 -18.60 2.44 -32.62
C PHE A 506 -19.66 1.86 -33.56
N THR A 507 -19.39 0.71 -34.16
CA THR A 507 -20.28 0.08 -35.16
C THR A 507 -21.62 -0.35 -34.56
N LYS A 508 -21.62 -0.85 -33.31
CA LYS A 508 -22.83 -1.38 -32.66
C LYS A 508 -23.74 -0.30 -32.08
N ASN A 509 -23.16 0.72 -31.45
CA ASN A 509 -23.93 1.64 -30.61
C ASN A 509 -23.89 3.09 -31.11
N VAL A 510 -22.70 3.59 -31.47
CA VAL A 510 -22.49 5.02 -31.72
C VAL A 510 -22.89 5.40 -33.15
N ALA A 511 -22.36 4.70 -34.14
CA ALA A 511 -22.59 4.98 -35.54
C ALA A 511 -24.08 4.83 -35.93
N PRO A 512 -24.80 3.76 -35.50
CA PRO A 512 -26.22 3.65 -35.80
C PRO A 512 -27.05 4.78 -35.22
N LYS A 513 -26.77 5.17 -33.97
CA LYS A 513 -27.46 6.27 -33.30
C LYS A 513 -27.20 7.61 -33.98
N ALA A 514 -25.94 7.90 -34.33
CA ALA A 514 -25.57 9.14 -35.02
C ALA A 514 -26.22 9.25 -36.41
N VAL A 515 -26.32 8.14 -37.15
CA VAL A 515 -27.01 8.10 -38.45
C VAL A 515 -28.51 8.39 -38.31
N ILE A 516 -29.17 7.81 -37.30
CA ILE A 516 -30.59 8.04 -37.02
C ILE A 516 -30.85 9.50 -36.59
N GLU A 517 -29.96 10.06 -35.76
CA GLU A 517 -30.04 11.45 -35.29
C GLU A 517 -29.59 12.47 -36.36
N LEU A 518 -29.11 12.01 -37.52
CA LEU A 518 -28.53 12.83 -38.61
C LEU A 518 -27.35 13.70 -38.14
N ASP A 519 -26.59 13.23 -37.16
CA ASP A 519 -25.41 13.91 -36.63
C ASP A 519 -24.15 13.45 -37.37
N HIS A 520 -23.96 13.98 -38.57
CA HIS A 520 -22.81 13.67 -39.43
C HIS A 520 -21.49 14.26 -38.89
N ASP A 521 -21.56 15.31 -38.06
CA ASP A 521 -20.38 16.01 -37.57
C ASP A 521 -19.65 15.20 -36.49
N THR A 522 -20.40 14.54 -35.60
CA THR A 522 -19.82 13.69 -34.56
C THR A 522 -19.31 12.38 -35.13
N LEU A 523 -20.03 11.80 -36.08
CA LEU A 523 -19.57 10.64 -36.85
C LEU A 523 -18.22 10.92 -37.53
N ARG A 524 -18.06 12.11 -38.13
CA ARG A 524 -16.80 12.53 -38.76
C ARG A 524 -15.66 12.68 -37.75
N LYS A 525 -15.91 13.33 -36.62
CA LYS A 525 -14.89 13.52 -35.57
C LYS A 525 -14.37 12.18 -35.04
N LEU A 526 -15.27 11.23 -34.78
CA LEU A 526 -14.88 9.90 -34.29
C LEU A 526 -14.12 9.12 -35.37
N LEU A 527 -14.60 9.13 -36.62
CA LEU A 527 -13.92 8.45 -37.73
C LEU A 527 -12.55 9.06 -38.04
N GLN A 528 -12.34 10.36 -37.80
CA GLN A 528 -11.02 10.98 -37.92
C GLN A 528 -10.01 10.37 -36.95
N GLY A 529 -10.44 9.93 -35.77
CA GLY A 529 -9.60 9.24 -34.78
C GLY A 529 -9.05 7.89 -35.25
N PHE A 530 -9.68 7.25 -36.23
CA PHE A 530 -9.24 5.98 -36.82
C PHE A 530 -8.36 6.15 -38.07
N LYS A 531 -8.19 7.39 -38.56
CA LYS A 531 -7.52 7.67 -39.84
C LYS A 531 -6.04 7.26 -39.78
N GLY A 532 -5.64 6.37 -40.69
CA GLY A 532 -4.26 5.86 -40.78
C GLY A 532 -3.97 4.61 -39.93
N LYS A 533 -4.95 4.10 -39.18
CA LYS A 533 -4.86 2.86 -38.39
C LYS A 533 -5.79 1.75 -38.89
N GLU A 534 -6.40 1.96 -40.06
CA GLU A 534 -7.40 1.09 -40.67
C GLU A 534 -6.90 -0.35 -40.89
N ASN A 535 -5.60 -0.53 -41.15
CA ASN A 535 -4.99 -1.86 -41.34
C ASN A 535 -4.81 -2.65 -40.03
N MET A 536 -4.87 -2.00 -38.87
CA MET A 536 -4.76 -2.67 -37.56
C MET A 536 -6.12 -3.15 -37.02
N ILE A 537 -7.21 -2.72 -37.67
CA ILE A 537 -8.58 -2.99 -37.22
C ILE A 537 -9.13 -4.19 -37.96
N SER A 538 -9.56 -5.19 -37.20
CA SER A 538 -10.22 -6.37 -37.75
C SER A 538 -11.54 -5.95 -38.39
N GLU A 539 -11.81 -6.43 -39.61
CA GLU A 539 -13.12 -6.23 -40.27
C GLU A 539 -13.51 -4.75 -40.49
N TRP A 540 -12.52 -3.85 -40.66
CA TRP A 540 -12.79 -2.43 -40.91
C TRP A 540 -13.77 -2.18 -42.07
N HIS A 541 -13.67 -3.01 -43.11
CA HIS A 541 -14.50 -2.98 -44.31
C HIS A 541 -15.99 -3.23 -44.07
N LEU A 542 -16.35 -3.92 -42.98
CA LEU A 542 -17.72 -4.27 -42.60
C LEU A 542 -18.32 -3.28 -41.59
N GLY A 543 -17.54 -2.31 -41.10
CA GLY A 543 -18.00 -1.33 -40.12
C GLY A 543 -17.63 0.09 -40.53
N GLY A 544 -16.55 0.61 -39.94
CA GLY A 544 -16.06 1.98 -40.15
C GLY A 544 -15.97 2.44 -41.60
N GLN A 545 -15.58 1.57 -42.54
CA GLN A 545 -15.51 1.93 -43.97
C GLN A 545 -16.88 2.26 -44.57
N ILE A 546 -17.95 1.55 -44.19
CA ILE A 546 -19.31 1.78 -44.68
C ILE A 546 -19.82 3.15 -44.21
N TYR A 547 -19.53 3.52 -42.96
CA TYR A 547 -19.91 4.82 -42.43
C TYR A 547 -19.08 5.97 -43.02
N LEU A 548 -17.80 5.76 -43.33
CA LEU A 548 -16.98 6.72 -44.07
C LEU A 548 -17.53 6.96 -45.48
N ASP A 549 -17.83 5.88 -46.19
CA ASP A 549 -18.38 5.92 -47.54
C ASP A 549 -19.76 6.59 -47.54
N PHE A 550 -20.60 6.34 -46.52
CA PHE A 550 -21.88 7.02 -46.34
C PHE A 550 -21.71 8.53 -46.09
N LEU A 551 -20.73 8.94 -45.27
CA LEU A 551 -20.45 10.36 -45.07
C LEU A 551 -20.00 11.05 -46.36
N GLU A 552 -19.22 10.38 -47.19
CA GLU A 552 -18.81 10.88 -48.51
C GLU A 552 -20.03 11.05 -49.44
N LEU A 553 -20.97 10.10 -49.44
CA LEU A 553 -22.23 10.24 -50.16
C LEU A 553 -23.05 11.44 -49.68
N ALA A 554 -23.24 11.57 -48.36
CA ALA A 554 -24.00 12.68 -47.77
C ALA A 554 -23.36 14.05 -48.05
N ASP A 555 -22.02 14.13 -48.07
CA ASP A 555 -21.29 15.35 -48.44
C ASP A 555 -21.45 15.69 -49.93
N CYS A 556 -21.43 14.69 -50.80
CA CYS A 556 -21.63 14.86 -52.23
C CYS A 556 -23.06 15.33 -52.55
N GLU A 557 -24.08 14.81 -51.88
CA GLU A 557 -25.45 15.29 -51.98
C GLU A 557 -25.57 16.76 -51.54
N LYS A 558 -25.03 17.11 -50.35
CA LYS A 558 -25.08 18.48 -49.82
C LYS A 558 -24.33 19.50 -50.69
N LYS A 559 -23.23 19.09 -51.33
CA LYS A 559 -22.38 19.97 -52.15
C LYS A 559 -22.68 19.90 -53.65
N SER A 560 -23.69 19.13 -54.06
CA SER A 560 -23.99 18.80 -55.48
C SER A 560 -22.75 18.39 -56.28
N ARG A 561 -21.84 17.62 -55.66
CA ARG A 561 -20.63 17.10 -56.32
C ARG A 561 -20.89 15.71 -56.88
N LYS A 562 -20.26 15.38 -58.01
CA LYS A 562 -20.32 14.03 -58.57
C LYS A 562 -19.76 13.03 -57.53
N VAL A 563 -20.54 12.01 -57.21
CA VAL A 563 -20.18 10.89 -56.32
C VAL A 563 -19.14 9.99 -57.01
N ASP A 564 -18.15 9.44 -56.31
CA ASP A 564 -17.26 8.46 -56.93
C ASP A 564 -17.99 7.12 -57.14
N GLY A 565 -17.83 6.51 -58.33
CA GLY A 565 -18.43 5.20 -58.65
C GLY A 565 -17.89 4.07 -57.77
N GLN A 566 -16.63 4.19 -57.31
CA GLN A 566 -15.98 3.17 -56.48
C GLN A 566 -16.55 3.12 -55.04
N VAL A 567 -16.97 4.27 -54.49
CA VAL A 567 -17.63 4.35 -53.18
C VAL A 567 -18.99 3.66 -53.22
N LEU A 568 -19.73 3.88 -54.32
CA LEU A 568 -21.03 3.24 -54.54
C LEU A 568 -20.93 1.72 -54.63
N GLU A 569 -19.93 1.20 -55.36
CA GLU A 569 -19.72 -0.25 -55.48
C GLU A 569 -19.33 -0.90 -54.17
N ARG A 570 -18.49 -0.23 -53.35
CA ARG A 570 -18.13 -0.70 -52.01
C ARG A 570 -19.33 -0.76 -51.08
N LEU A 571 -20.19 0.26 -51.08
CA LEU A 571 -21.42 0.26 -50.28
C LEU A 571 -22.44 -0.80 -50.73
N LEU A 572 -22.60 -0.98 -52.05
CA LEU A 572 -23.48 -2.01 -52.61
C LEU A 572 -23.03 -3.44 -52.29
N ALA A 573 -21.72 -3.67 -52.09
CA ALA A 573 -21.17 -4.96 -51.68
C ALA A 573 -21.13 -5.13 -50.15
N GLY A 574 -20.85 -4.06 -49.40
CA GLY A 574 -20.66 -4.09 -47.95
C GLY A 574 -21.96 -4.16 -47.16
N LEU A 575 -23.01 -3.44 -47.54
CA LEU A 575 -24.27 -3.40 -46.79
C LEU A 575 -24.97 -4.78 -46.67
N PRO A 576 -25.02 -5.61 -47.74
CA PRO A 576 -25.55 -6.97 -47.63
C PRO A 576 -24.67 -7.87 -46.73
N ALA A 577 -23.34 -7.73 -46.83
CA ALA A 577 -22.39 -8.54 -46.06
C ALA A 577 -22.52 -8.29 -44.54
N VAL A 578 -22.74 -7.03 -44.12
CA VAL A 578 -22.95 -6.68 -42.70
C VAL A 578 -24.17 -7.36 -42.11
N VAL A 579 -25.26 -7.46 -42.87
CA VAL A 579 -26.50 -8.11 -42.41
C VAL A 579 -26.34 -9.62 -42.33
N GLU A 580 -25.63 -10.23 -43.28
CA GLU A 580 -25.35 -11.67 -43.27
C GLU A 580 -24.46 -12.09 -42.09
N GLU A 581 -23.46 -11.29 -41.76
CA GLU A 581 -22.52 -11.58 -40.69
C GLU A 581 -23.11 -11.35 -39.29
N SER A 582 -23.97 -10.34 -39.15
CA SER A 582 -24.52 -9.97 -37.85
C SER A 582 -25.47 -11.02 -37.25
N ARG A 583 -26.03 -11.94 -38.05
CA ARG A 583 -27.02 -13.02 -37.74
C ARG A 583 -28.31 -12.60 -36.98
N ARG A 584 -28.24 -11.60 -36.09
CA ARG A 584 -29.30 -10.87 -35.38
C ARG A 584 -28.80 -9.45 -35.06
N PRO A 585 -28.92 -8.49 -36.00
CA PRO A 585 -28.52 -7.10 -35.75
C PRO A 585 -29.36 -6.48 -34.63
N VAL A 586 -28.73 -5.63 -33.80
CA VAL A 586 -29.46 -4.87 -32.77
C VAL A 586 -30.44 -3.92 -33.47
N PHE A 587 -31.59 -3.62 -32.86
CA PHE A 587 -32.64 -2.79 -33.49
C PHE A 587 -32.08 -1.50 -34.13
N MET A 588 -31.23 -0.78 -33.41
CA MET A 588 -30.62 0.48 -33.91
C MET A 588 -29.72 0.25 -35.12
N GLU A 589 -28.91 -0.81 -35.11
CA GLU A 589 -28.02 -1.19 -36.22
C GLU A 589 -28.81 -1.52 -37.48
N ARG A 590 -29.90 -2.28 -37.34
CA ARG A 590 -30.81 -2.59 -38.44
C ARG A 590 -31.41 -1.32 -39.05
N VAL A 591 -31.92 -0.41 -38.21
CA VAL A 591 -32.51 0.85 -38.68
C VAL A 591 -31.49 1.72 -39.39
N ALA A 592 -30.25 1.79 -38.88
CA ALA A 592 -29.18 2.55 -39.52
C ALA A 592 -28.79 1.95 -40.88
N VAL A 593 -28.62 0.64 -40.96
CA VAL A 593 -28.31 -0.05 -42.23
C VAL A 593 -29.44 0.12 -43.24
N GLU A 594 -30.70 0.05 -42.82
CA GLU A 594 -31.87 0.32 -43.69
C GLU A 594 -31.90 1.78 -44.17
N THR A 595 -31.55 2.74 -43.30
CA THR A 595 -31.49 4.17 -43.63
C THR A 595 -30.37 4.46 -44.63
N ILE A 596 -29.17 3.92 -44.40
CA ILE A 596 -28.03 4.03 -45.32
C ILE A 596 -28.41 3.37 -46.66
N SER A 597 -28.98 2.17 -46.64
CA SER A 597 -29.42 1.46 -47.86
C SER A 597 -30.46 2.26 -48.66
N ALA A 598 -31.39 2.94 -47.99
CA ALA A 598 -32.37 3.80 -48.65
C ALA A 598 -31.73 5.02 -49.33
N THR A 599 -30.77 5.69 -48.67
CA THR A 599 -30.04 6.82 -49.28
C THR A 599 -29.19 6.37 -50.46
N VAL A 600 -28.48 5.24 -50.35
CA VAL A 600 -27.70 4.64 -51.45
C VAL A 600 -28.63 4.31 -52.63
N ALA A 601 -29.77 3.68 -52.38
CA ALA A 601 -30.73 3.35 -53.42
C ALA A 601 -31.29 4.60 -54.14
N GLN A 602 -31.55 5.69 -53.41
CA GLN A 602 -31.97 6.97 -53.99
C GLN A 602 -30.89 7.58 -54.88
N VAL A 603 -29.63 7.61 -54.43
CA VAL A 603 -28.49 8.15 -55.20
C VAL A 603 -28.25 7.33 -56.47
N VAL A 604 -28.33 6.00 -56.40
CA VAL A 604 -28.17 5.12 -57.58
C VAL A 604 -29.27 5.39 -58.61
N VAL A 605 -30.52 5.56 -58.18
CA VAL A 605 -31.66 5.87 -59.06
C VAL A 605 -31.58 7.30 -59.61
N ALA A 606 -31.08 8.26 -58.85
CA ALA A 606 -30.84 9.62 -59.36
C ALA A 606 -29.79 9.61 -60.48
N ARG A 607 -28.70 8.84 -60.31
CA ARG A 607 -27.67 8.65 -61.33
C ARG A 607 -28.14 7.91 -62.57
N SER A 608 -29.09 6.97 -62.46
CA SER A 608 -29.61 6.28 -63.65
C SER A 608 -30.44 7.19 -64.56
N LYS A 609 -31.06 8.24 -63.99
CA LYS A 609 -31.88 9.21 -64.72
C LYS A 609 -31.04 10.29 -65.42
N GLU A 610 -29.90 10.65 -64.84
CA GLU A 610 -28.89 11.48 -65.50
C GLU A 610 -28.15 10.63 -66.54
N LYS A 611 -28.25 10.97 -67.83
CA LYS A 611 -27.82 10.14 -68.97
C LYS A 611 -26.30 9.91 -69.11
N GLU A 612 -25.59 9.51 -68.07
CA GLU A 612 -24.22 8.98 -68.15
C GLU A 612 -24.29 7.44 -68.00
N LYS A 613 -24.03 6.73 -69.11
CA LYS A 613 -23.81 5.27 -69.14
C LYS A 613 -22.62 4.91 -68.25
N SER A 614 -22.85 4.79 -66.95
CA SER A 614 -21.99 4.06 -66.04
C SER A 614 -22.63 2.70 -65.79
N HIS A 615 -21.82 1.65 -65.87
CA HIS A 615 -22.20 0.23 -65.71
C HIS A 615 -22.65 -0.12 -64.27
N ILE A 616 -23.49 0.70 -63.64
CA ILE A 616 -24.02 0.39 -62.32
C ILE A 616 -25.20 -0.55 -62.51
N ASN A 617 -24.99 -1.83 -62.18
CA ASN A 617 -26.03 -2.86 -62.24
C ASN A 617 -27.17 -2.52 -61.27
N LEU A 618 -28.26 -1.98 -61.81
CA LEU A 618 -29.52 -1.68 -61.11
C LEU A 618 -30.09 -2.90 -60.36
N SER A 619 -29.73 -4.12 -60.77
CA SER A 619 -30.08 -5.36 -60.07
C SER A 619 -29.49 -5.48 -58.67
N LYS A 620 -28.34 -4.84 -58.39
CA LYS A 620 -27.71 -4.84 -57.06
C LYS A 620 -28.50 -4.04 -56.02
N ILE A 621 -29.40 -3.15 -56.44
CA ILE A 621 -30.30 -2.41 -55.52
C ILE A 621 -31.24 -3.37 -54.80
N LEU A 622 -31.68 -4.45 -55.47
CA LEU A 622 -32.58 -5.45 -54.89
C LEU A 622 -31.89 -6.36 -53.87
N GLN A 623 -30.55 -6.33 -53.80
CA GLN A 623 -29.76 -7.05 -52.80
C GLN A 623 -29.56 -6.22 -51.52
N LEU A 624 -29.96 -4.95 -51.51
CA LEU A 624 -29.84 -4.09 -50.34
C LEU A 624 -30.89 -4.42 -49.27
N PRO A 625 -30.51 -4.38 -47.98
CA PRO A 625 -31.44 -4.49 -46.87
C PRO A 625 -32.29 -3.22 -46.76
N LEU A 626 -33.49 -3.26 -47.34
CA LEU A 626 -34.45 -2.16 -47.35
C LEU A 626 -35.67 -2.48 -46.48
N THR A 627 -36.35 -1.46 -45.99
CA THR A 627 -37.71 -1.61 -45.44
C THR A 627 -38.66 -2.09 -46.52
N GLU A 628 -39.70 -2.85 -46.15
CA GLU A 628 -40.66 -3.44 -47.11
C GLU A 628 -41.25 -2.38 -48.06
N ASP A 629 -41.58 -1.20 -47.54
CA ASP A 629 -42.10 -0.07 -48.32
C ASP A 629 -41.10 0.47 -49.35
N ASN A 630 -39.84 0.62 -48.96
CA ASN A 630 -38.81 1.13 -49.87
C ASN A 630 -38.41 0.07 -50.90
N TYR A 631 -38.35 -1.20 -50.49
CA TYR A 631 -38.15 -2.32 -51.40
C TYR A 631 -39.22 -2.32 -52.50
N LEU A 632 -40.51 -2.28 -52.12
CA LEU A 632 -41.64 -2.19 -53.05
C LEU A 632 -41.53 -0.98 -54.00
N LYS A 633 -41.24 0.21 -53.47
CA LYS A 633 -41.08 1.43 -54.30
C LYS A 633 -40.00 1.26 -55.36
N HIS A 634 -38.84 0.73 -54.97
CA HIS A 634 -37.72 0.54 -55.89
C HIS A 634 -38.00 -0.59 -56.90
N THR A 635 -38.62 -1.70 -56.50
CA THR A 635 -39.03 -2.77 -57.42
C THR A 635 -40.03 -2.27 -58.46
N VAL A 636 -41.04 -1.49 -58.05
CA VAL A 636 -42.01 -0.89 -58.97
C VAL A 636 -41.31 0.09 -59.92
N GLY A 637 -40.46 0.98 -59.40
CA GLY A 637 -39.70 1.92 -60.23
C GLY A 637 -38.81 1.23 -61.27
N LEU A 638 -38.06 0.21 -60.86
CA LEU A 638 -37.19 -0.60 -61.73
C LEU A 638 -37.99 -1.36 -62.78
N SER A 639 -39.13 -1.95 -62.40
CA SER A 639 -40.01 -2.65 -63.36
C SER A 639 -40.54 -1.69 -64.43
N LEU A 640 -40.96 -0.48 -64.04
CA LEU A 640 -41.43 0.54 -64.98
C LEU A 640 -40.32 1.03 -65.93
N GLU A 641 -39.09 1.21 -65.44
CA GLU A 641 -37.95 1.56 -66.30
C GLU A 641 -37.56 0.42 -67.24
N PHE A 642 -37.59 -0.83 -66.77
CA PHE A 642 -37.38 -2.00 -67.62
C PHE A 642 -38.43 -2.08 -68.73
N TYR A 643 -39.72 -1.90 -68.40
CA TYR A 643 -40.79 -1.86 -69.40
C TYR A 643 -40.66 -0.68 -70.37
N ARG A 644 -40.26 0.51 -69.89
CA ARG A 644 -39.99 1.66 -70.78
C ARG A 644 -38.84 1.39 -71.73
N ASN A 645 -37.74 0.82 -71.26
CA ASN A 645 -36.59 0.49 -72.11
C ASN A 645 -36.94 -0.61 -73.12
N ALA A 646 -37.72 -1.61 -72.72
CA ALA A 646 -38.21 -2.66 -73.63
C ALA A 646 -39.18 -2.11 -74.68
N MET A 647 -39.98 -1.09 -74.34
CA MET A 647 -40.92 -0.43 -75.27
C MET A 647 -40.23 0.58 -76.20
N VAL A 648 -39.11 1.17 -75.79
CA VAL A 648 -38.27 2.08 -76.61
C VAL A 648 -37.29 1.32 -77.52
N ALA A 649 -36.99 0.04 -77.21
CA ALA A 649 -36.14 -0.84 -78.01
C ALA A 649 -36.89 -1.61 -79.11
N ARG A 650 -38.21 -1.40 -79.25
CA ARG A 650 -39.01 -1.77 -80.42
C ARG A 650 -39.26 -0.55 -81.28
#